data_AF-A0A315ZXU1-F1
#
_entry.id   AF-A0A315ZXU1-F1
#
_cell.length_a   1.000
_cell.length_b   1.000
_cell.length_c   1.000
_cell.angle_alpha   90.00
_cell.angle_beta   90.00
_cell.angle_gamma   90.00
#
_symmetry.space_group_name_H-M   'P 1'
#
loop_
_entity.id
_entity.type
_entity.pdbx_description
1 polymer ?
#
loop_
_entity_poly.entity_id
_entity_poly.type
_entity_poly.pdbx_seq_one_letter_code
_entity_poly.pdbx_strand_id
1 'polypeptide(L)'
;MERNKNNMLHLREDLTWKEKQIAVEMARMLGFQSESAVFPVVSRGSGEEIPAEWNALNHYKVKEASGEVPEDYAAASDSAMPVPDFDWRCKKGLETLFETGHILKDENLDFLPDKMDVHFVMSEDADLSVLAAACTFAFRMGMETTAYEGFLLENRECRGNAIVFKQADECYIKFEEKEGGIRIVVGGSGEELEAFAADFCGYFPMQGPFDTWTDYLQEMTDSMSMGNLDGQLAYAKAFAGPGAEVYVSPDIESRRGEVKEEFPDIDFINYKSTQKVYEKEYDIKWEVDDLQDMLETSVYPKLKPGDKVEVYAALSEEKKERRKAADQIEGKIAGAGASTEKISVLCAYKQGYSWLEEEVVPFLLQNGRTDRLEIGFKPFLPQGVTDWADEDGATPSYNNLGGNPDQWYDLPIRYLQELYPAKDMLADGLGIQRENIIFYAYEGAEELTYELKAFDKDGNNIYENTCQAVCHERPYLDDYPQMGKVHPSTGYLKVLVNGNLLYENRVETDVERIWSIYQREVLSDCRAYIEEKTGGLITLEGQPFFSNLKIEVEASEPDFRLPSREDLFTTLDGLHEDMYFAGADYFKNLGMEKAGVMLDAPGLILPVVRKKNGKPRMKVTLYTQKAQEPFISSGSERILARGSRQTIQIWMEAVEETKEGRGAVIRIEGADEKVVAAYAELLKKGLLDIGKKLHGMDYLKLAAGTDSCTVPVSRAGDTEKTLHISDIDLSENELIGYRKYIEIIGQLKHVPGLRVYRTAVSYTGREIYAVEILPEYKGYMSRTKRITRYPSEIVNSRHHANEVSSTNAAFMLIKTLLTDEAYKEIPEKLNLVIVPMENVDGAAIHYKLQKDNPNWKLHVARFNAIGKEFYYEHFKPVTIHTEAIGLTRLFRKFLPDIIVDNHGVPSHEWEQQFSGYTSPSYKGFWLPRSLLYGYFWTVTDETYKSNYAVNKKMEDVIADSIAKDEEITRWNKEWARQFEKFAHGWMPRLFPANYYKDMINYWIPFAFDPEHRYPSVRFPWITTVAYTSEVADETAQGEYLYLCARAHLIHDLATLEMLTGSTCVYIEKWNISDDNIEAAHIRQRPVIV
;
A
#
# COMPACT_ATOMS: atom_id res chain seq x y z
N MET A 1 -29.63 -24.10 10.61
CA MET A 1 -30.60 -23.25 9.88
C MET A 1 -30.75 -23.79 8.49
N GLU A 2 -31.97 -24.02 8.00
CA GLU A 2 -32.27 -24.34 6.59
C GLU A 2 -31.90 -23.13 5.69
N ARG A 3 -30.59 -22.85 5.50
CA ARG A 3 -30.08 -21.65 4.81
C ARG A 3 -30.41 -21.58 3.30
N ASN A 4 -31.04 -22.62 2.75
CA ASN A 4 -31.36 -22.78 1.32
C ASN A 4 -32.84 -23.15 1.08
N LYS A 5 -33.79 -22.56 1.81
CA LYS A 5 -35.17 -22.53 1.31
C LYS A 5 -35.23 -21.48 0.22
N ASN A 6 -35.40 -21.93 -1.02
CA ASN A 6 -35.77 -21.02 -2.10
C ASN A 6 -37.18 -20.50 -1.75
N ASN A 7 -37.25 -19.31 -1.16
CA ASN A 7 -38.48 -18.67 -0.67
C ASN A 7 -39.30 -18.18 -1.87
N MET A 8 -39.79 -19.14 -2.65
CA MET A 8 -40.55 -18.90 -3.87
C MET A 8 -41.98 -18.58 -3.48
N LEU A 9 -42.48 -17.42 -3.92
CA LEU A 9 -43.86 -16.99 -3.69
C LEU A 9 -44.80 -17.64 -4.72
N HIS A 10 -45.93 -18.19 -4.27
CA HIS A 10 -46.95 -18.75 -5.15
C HIS A 10 -48.01 -17.69 -5.52
N LEU A 11 -48.13 -17.34 -6.80
CA LEU A 11 -49.19 -16.47 -7.31
C LEU A 11 -50.28 -17.29 -8.02
N ARG A 12 -51.51 -17.26 -7.50
CA ARG A 12 -52.71 -17.87 -8.13
C ARG A 12 -53.45 -16.87 -9.02
N GLU A 13 -54.20 -17.36 -10.00
CA GLU A 13 -54.88 -16.55 -11.03
C GLU A 13 -55.99 -15.61 -10.47
N ASP A 14 -56.61 -15.92 -9.33
CA ASP A 14 -57.79 -15.21 -8.79
C ASP A 14 -57.50 -14.41 -7.50
N LEU A 15 -56.45 -13.58 -7.48
CA LEU A 15 -56.11 -12.74 -6.31
C LEU A 15 -56.94 -11.46 -6.25
N THR A 16 -57.54 -11.18 -5.09
CA THR A 16 -58.17 -9.87 -4.80
C THR A 16 -57.12 -8.76 -4.72
N TRP A 17 -57.53 -7.48 -4.87
CA TRP A 17 -56.58 -6.36 -4.73
C TRP A 17 -55.80 -6.37 -3.40
N LYS A 18 -56.49 -6.65 -2.28
CA LYS A 18 -55.86 -6.80 -0.96
C LYS A 18 -54.80 -7.91 -0.98
N GLU A 19 -55.11 -9.06 -1.57
CA GLU A 19 -54.16 -10.17 -1.68
C GLU A 19 -52.98 -9.82 -2.61
N LYS A 20 -53.19 -9.02 -3.67
CA LYS A 20 -52.09 -8.48 -4.51
C LYS A 20 -51.17 -7.57 -3.70
N GLN A 21 -51.71 -6.71 -2.85
CA GLN A 21 -50.92 -5.87 -1.93
C GLN A 21 -50.12 -6.73 -0.94
N ILE A 22 -50.76 -7.74 -0.33
CA ILE A 22 -50.10 -8.68 0.58
C ILE A 22 -49.00 -9.46 -0.14
N ALA A 23 -49.20 -9.86 -1.40
CA ALA A 23 -48.19 -10.60 -2.18
C ALA A 23 -46.91 -9.78 -2.39
N VAL A 24 -47.04 -8.50 -2.78
CA VAL A 24 -45.89 -7.60 -2.96
C VAL A 24 -45.16 -7.38 -1.64
N GLU A 25 -45.89 -7.22 -0.54
CA GLU A 25 -45.30 -7.03 0.79
C GLU A 25 -44.62 -8.29 1.33
N MET A 26 -45.24 -9.45 1.14
CA MET A 26 -44.63 -10.73 1.46
C MET A 26 -43.33 -10.92 0.67
N ALA A 27 -43.30 -10.57 -0.62
CA ALA A 27 -42.08 -10.62 -1.41
C ALA A 27 -40.99 -9.70 -0.84
N ARG A 28 -41.32 -8.43 -0.52
CA ARG A 28 -40.40 -7.50 0.16
C ARG A 28 -39.86 -8.08 1.47
N MET A 29 -40.70 -8.69 2.29
CA MET A 29 -40.31 -9.30 3.57
C MET A 29 -39.39 -10.51 3.40
N LEU A 30 -39.71 -11.41 2.47
CA LEU A 30 -38.88 -12.58 2.18
C LEU A 30 -37.49 -12.14 1.69
N GLY A 31 -37.44 -11.15 0.78
CA GLY A 31 -36.18 -10.55 0.33
C GLY A 31 -35.41 -9.88 1.47
N PHE A 32 -36.11 -9.20 2.38
CA PHE A 32 -35.49 -8.58 3.57
C PHE A 32 -34.77 -9.57 4.49
N GLN A 33 -35.10 -10.85 4.40
CA GLN A 33 -34.52 -11.92 5.22
C GLN A 33 -33.47 -12.74 4.48
N SER A 34 -33.34 -12.54 3.18
CA SER A 34 -32.48 -13.33 2.29
C SER A 34 -31.13 -12.66 2.08
N GLU A 35 -30.05 -13.35 2.49
CA GLU A 35 -28.68 -12.95 2.13
C GLU A 35 -28.35 -13.23 0.67
N SER A 36 -28.96 -14.29 0.13
CA SER A 36 -28.87 -14.67 -1.28
C SER A 36 -30.21 -15.17 -1.80
N ALA A 37 -30.39 -15.10 -3.13
CA ALA A 37 -31.59 -15.56 -3.80
C ALA A 37 -31.31 -16.00 -5.24
N VAL A 38 -32.01 -17.05 -5.68
CA VAL A 38 -32.06 -17.48 -7.08
C VAL A 38 -33.35 -16.97 -7.68
N PHE A 39 -33.24 -16.09 -8.69
CA PHE A 39 -34.38 -15.58 -9.43
C PHE A 39 -34.76 -16.57 -10.56
N PRO A 40 -36.07 -16.75 -10.88
CA PRO A 40 -37.22 -16.04 -10.33
C PRO A 40 -37.60 -16.49 -8.90
N VAL A 41 -38.09 -15.53 -8.11
CA VAL A 41 -38.57 -15.74 -6.73
C VAL A 41 -40.09 -15.91 -6.64
N VAL A 42 -40.74 -16.02 -7.79
CA VAL A 42 -42.19 -16.16 -7.95
C VAL A 42 -42.49 -17.37 -8.84
N SER A 43 -43.55 -18.10 -8.54
CA SER A 43 -44.03 -19.23 -9.35
C SER A 43 -45.56 -19.29 -9.39
N ARG A 44 -46.08 -19.84 -10.49
CA ARG A 44 -47.52 -20.07 -10.70
C ARG A 44 -47.99 -21.47 -10.27
N GLY A 45 -47.07 -22.36 -9.88
CA GLY A 45 -47.40 -23.77 -9.63
C GLY A 45 -47.02 -24.30 -8.25
N SER A 46 -46.12 -23.61 -7.53
CA SER A 46 -45.62 -24.05 -6.23
C SER A 46 -44.94 -22.89 -5.50
N GLY A 47 -45.02 -22.86 -4.18
CA GLY A 47 -44.35 -21.86 -3.37
C GLY A 47 -45.07 -21.65 -2.05
N GLU A 48 -44.68 -20.61 -1.32
CA GLU A 48 -45.44 -20.16 -0.16
C GLU A 48 -46.72 -19.43 -0.59
N GLU A 49 -47.83 -19.81 0.03
CA GLU A 49 -49.16 -19.25 -0.25
C GLU A 49 -49.30 -17.84 0.33
N ILE A 50 -49.92 -16.94 -0.44
CA ILE A 50 -50.22 -15.58 0.02
C ILE A 50 -51.30 -15.66 1.11
N PRO A 51 -51.08 -15.10 2.31
CA PRO A 51 -52.09 -15.08 3.35
C PRO A 51 -53.22 -14.10 3.03
N ALA A 52 -54.41 -14.35 3.58
CA ALA A 52 -55.58 -13.47 3.40
C ALA A 52 -55.53 -12.19 4.27
N GLU A 53 -54.72 -12.18 5.33
CA GLU A 53 -54.68 -11.11 6.34
C GLU A 53 -53.25 -10.64 6.62
N TRP A 54 -53.07 -9.33 6.81
CA TRP A 54 -51.78 -8.69 7.08
C TRP A 54 -51.07 -9.28 8.30
N ASN A 55 -51.81 -9.52 9.39
CA ASN A 55 -51.27 -10.04 10.64
C ASN A 55 -50.59 -11.42 10.49
N ALA A 56 -50.93 -12.20 9.46
CA ALA A 56 -50.29 -13.49 9.21
C ALA A 56 -48.80 -13.35 8.83
N LEU A 57 -48.41 -12.20 8.27
CA LEU A 57 -47.02 -11.92 7.89
C LEU A 57 -46.07 -11.81 9.10
N ASN A 58 -46.60 -11.63 10.32
CA ASN A 58 -45.78 -11.69 11.55
C ASN A 58 -45.09 -13.04 11.75
N HIS A 59 -45.54 -14.10 11.06
CA HIS A 59 -44.85 -15.39 11.04
C HIS A 59 -43.41 -15.28 10.52
N TYR A 60 -43.17 -14.35 9.59
CA TYR A 60 -41.88 -14.14 8.97
C TYR A 60 -40.95 -13.28 9.80
N LYS A 61 -41.33 -12.78 10.99
CA LYS A 61 -40.45 -11.95 11.81
C LYS A 61 -39.04 -12.56 11.97
N VAL A 62 -38.01 -11.73 11.77
CA VAL A 62 -36.60 -12.10 12.01
C VAL A 62 -36.45 -12.61 13.44
N LYS A 63 -35.84 -13.80 13.59
CA LYS A 63 -35.59 -14.46 14.88
C LYS A 63 -34.08 -14.52 15.16
N GLU A 64 -33.38 -13.40 14.97
CA GLU A 64 -31.98 -13.29 15.36
C GLU A 64 -31.94 -12.59 16.73
N ALA A 65 -31.36 -13.26 17.72
CA ALA A 65 -31.16 -12.65 19.03
C ALA A 65 -29.86 -11.84 18.97
N SER A 66 -29.90 -10.59 19.44
CA SER A 66 -28.67 -9.88 19.78
C SER A 66 -27.90 -10.65 20.86
N GLY A 67 -26.57 -10.59 20.81
CA GLY A 67 -25.74 -11.05 21.91
C GLY A 67 -26.03 -10.28 23.20
N GLU A 68 -25.57 -10.81 24.33
CA GLU A 68 -25.58 -10.07 25.59
C GLU A 68 -24.68 -8.84 25.45
N VAL A 69 -25.28 -7.65 25.50
CA VAL A 69 -24.59 -6.37 25.32
C VAL A 69 -24.02 -5.93 26.68
N PRO A 70 -22.70 -5.67 26.80
CA PRO A 70 -22.11 -5.16 28.03
C PRO A 70 -22.73 -3.84 28.49
N GLU A 71 -22.82 -3.61 29.81
CA GLU A 71 -23.42 -2.38 30.39
C GLU A 71 -22.69 -1.10 29.96
N ASP A 72 -21.38 -1.20 29.66
CA ASP A 72 -20.52 -0.09 29.26
C ASP A 72 -20.31 0.04 27.75
N TYR A 73 -21.03 -0.77 26.94
CA TYR A 73 -20.97 -0.72 25.48
C TYR A 73 -21.48 0.63 24.94
N ALA A 74 -20.65 1.26 24.11
CA ALA A 74 -21.00 2.44 23.33
C ALA A 74 -21.00 2.08 21.85
N ALA A 75 -22.16 2.16 21.21
CA ALA A 75 -22.28 1.96 19.77
C ALA A 75 -21.63 3.15 19.06
N ALA A 76 -20.52 2.92 18.36
CA ALA A 76 -19.87 3.92 17.52
C ALA A 76 -20.82 4.44 16.43
N SER A 77 -21.73 3.57 15.96
CA SER A 77 -22.81 3.90 15.01
C SER A 77 -23.73 5.03 15.49
N ASP A 78 -23.93 5.23 16.79
CA ASP A 78 -24.75 6.34 17.33
C ASP A 78 -24.10 7.72 17.11
N SER A 79 -22.81 7.75 16.77
CA SER A 79 -22.02 8.96 16.53
C SER A 79 -21.52 9.05 15.07
N ALA A 80 -22.22 8.39 14.14
CA ALA A 80 -21.89 8.45 12.72
C ALA A 80 -21.98 9.88 12.16
N MET A 81 -21.09 10.20 11.22
CA MET A 81 -20.97 11.54 10.63
C MET A 81 -21.09 11.48 9.10
N PRO A 82 -21.54 12.56 8.43
CA PRO A 82 -21.66 12.58 6.98
C PRO A 82 -20.30 12.37 6.30
N VAL A 83 -20.26 11.50 5.29
CA VAL A 83 -19.07 11.25 4.47
C VAL A 83 -19.29 11.79 3.05
N PRO A 84 -18.26 12.36 2.39
CA PRO A 84 -18.40 12.77 0.99
C PRO A 84 -18.90 11.64 0.10
N ASP A 85 -19.82 11.96 -0.80
CA ASP A 85 -20.22 11.02 -1.84
C ASP A 85 -19.08 10.86 -2.83
N PHE A 86 -18.57 9.63 -2.96
CA PHE A 86 -17.54 9.32 -3.93
C PHE A 86 -18.11 8.90 -5.30
N ASP A 87 -19.45 8.89 -5.45
CA ASP A 87 -20.02 9.17 -6.76
C ASP A 87 -20.12 10.68 -6.98
N TRP A 88 -19.04 11.24 -7.55
CA TRP A 88 -18.89 12.67 -7.79
C TRP A 88 -19.78 13.20 -8.93
N ARG A 89 -20.49 12.32 -9.65
CA ARG A 89 -21.42 12.71 -10.71
C ARG A 89 -22.63 13.42 -10.10
N CYS A 90 -22.99 14.57 -10.67
CA CYS A 90 -24.12 15.36 -10.18
C CYS A 90 -25.47 14.78 -10.61
N LYS A 91 -25.54 14.22 -11.82
CA LYS A 91 -26.75 13.58 -12.35
C LYS A 91 -26.60 12.06 -12.32
N LYS A 92 -27.64 11.41 -11.78
CA LYS A 92 -27.72 9.96 -11.60
C LYS A 92 -29.06 9.47 -12.16
N GLY A 93 -29.09 8.24 -12.64
CA GLY A 93 -30.26 7.66 -13.29
C GLY A 93 -30.62 6.28 -12.75
N LEU A 94 -31.07 5.42 -13.67
CA LEU A 94 -31.52 4.07 -13.39
C LEU A 94 -30.45 3.20 -12.70
N GLU A 95 -29.16 3.50 -12.88
CA GLU A 95 -28.06 2.78 -12.24
C GLU A 95 -28.16 2.75 -10.70
N THR A 96 -28.85 3.72 -10.09
CA THR A 96 -29.00 3.83 -8.64
C THR A 96 -30.19 3.06 -8.06
N LEU A 97 -30.96 2.33 -8.88
CA LEU A 97 -32.20 1.68 -8.46
C LEU A 97 -32.06 0.76 -7.24
N PHE A 98 -30.94 0.04 -7.14
CA PHE A 98 -30.63 -0.90 -6.05
C PHE A 98 -29.41 -0.47 -5.22
N GLU A 99 -29.01 0.80 -5.32
CA GLU A 99 -27.89 1.40 -4.60
C GLU A 99 -28.39 2.61 -3.78
N THR A 100 -27.56 3.12 -2.86
CA THR A 100 -27.89 4.35 -2.13
C THR A 100 -28.11 5.52 -3.10
N GLY A 101 -29.27 6.16 -3.01
CA GLY A 101 -29.71 7.19 -3.96
C GLY A 101 -31.12 7.71 -3.66
N HIS A 102 -31.90 7.95 -4.73
CA HIS A 102 -33.23 8.53 -4.59
C HIS A 102 -34.23 7.60 -3.88
N ILE A 103 -34.18 6.29 -4.18
CA ILE A 103 -35.12 5.28 -3.69
C ILE A 103 -34.65 4.64 -2.40
N LEU A 104 -33.41 4.17 -2.37
CA LEU A 104 -32.81 3.56 -1.18
C LEU A 104 -31.94 4.61 -0.51
N LYS A 105 -32.29 5.02 0.70
CA LYS A 105 -31.60 6.09 1.43
C LYS A 105 -30.85 5.51 2.61
N ASP A 106 -29.73 6.13 2.92
CA ASP A 106 -28.92 5.92 4.11
C ASP A 106 -29.14 7.14 5.03
N GLU A 107 -29.96 6.99 6.07
CA GLU A 107 -30.27 8.05 7.04
C GLU A 107 -29.40 7.95 8.31
N ASN A 108 -28.83 6.79 8.61
CA ASN A 108 -27.95 6.55 9.77
C ASN A 108 -26.45 6.73 9.48
N LEU A 109 -26.08 6.99 8.22
CA LEU A 109 -24.73 7.31 7.74
C LEU A 109 -23.74 6.13 7.88
N ASP A 110 -24.24 4.90 7.72
CA ASP A 110 -23.44 3.67 7.79
C ASP A 110 -23.09 3.05 6.41
N PHE A 111 -23.44 3.73 5.31
CA PHE A 111 -23.29 3.28 3.91
C PHE A 111 -24.16 2.08 3.49
N LEU A 112 -25.14 1.71 4.31
CA LEU A 112 -26.18 0.73 3.98
C LEU A 112 -27.52 1.46 3.92
N PRO A 113 -28.35 1.21 2.90
CA PRO A 113 -29.67 1.81 2.89
C PRO A 113 -30.51 1.31 4.06
N ASP A 114 -31.07 2.23 4.84
CA ASP A 114 -31.96 1.96 5.98
C ASP A 114 -33.37 2.52 5.74
N LYS A 115 -33.64 3.04 4.55
CA LYS A 115 -34.95 3.54 4.17
C LYS A 115 -35.25 3.30 2.71
N MET A 116 -36.47 2.83 2.49
CA MET A 116 -37.06 2.65 1.16
C MET A 116 -38.07 3.78 0.91
N ASP A 117 -37.64 4.83 0.22
CA ASP A 117 -38.46 6.01 -0.12
C ASP A 117 -39.05 5.87 -1.53
N VAL A 118 -39.98 4.92 -1.70
CA VAL A 118 -40.67 4.66 -2.96
C VAL A 118 -42.02 3.96 -2.74
N HIS A 119 -42.97 4.21 -3.65
CA HIS A 119 -44.19 3.42 -3.77
C HIS A 119 -44.26 2.70 -5.11
N PHE A 120 -44.81 1.49 -5.11
CA PHE A 120 -45.13 0.73 -6.32
C PHE A 120 -46.55 1.10 -6.77
N VAL A 121 -46.72 1.28 -8.07
CA VAL A 121 -48.00 1.65 -8.68
C VAL A 121 -48.37 0.60 -9.69
N MET A 122 -49.54 -0.01 -9.54
CA MET A 122 -50.05 -1.02 -10.45
C MET A 122 -51.58 -0.91 -10.57
N SER A 123 -52.12 -1.18 -11.75
CA SER A 123 -53.58 -1.24 -11.94
C SER A 123 -54.21 -2.39 -11.15
N GLU A 124 -55.42 -2.21 -10.63
CA GLU A 124 -56.17 -3.29 -9.98
C GLU A 124 -56.44 -4.46 -10.95
N ASP A 125 -56.65 -4.13 -12.23
CA ASP A 125 -56.88 -5.06 -13.33
C ASP A 125 -55.58 -5.60 -13.96
N ALA A 126 -54.41 -5.30 -13.37
CA ALA A 126 -53.14 -5.81 -13.87
C ALA A 126 -53.12 -7.34 -13.83
N ASP A 127 -52.58 -7.93 -14.90
CA ASP A 127 -52.42 -9.38 -15.03
C ASP A 127 -51.38 -9.94 -14.04
N LEU A 128 -51.31 -11.27 -13.99
CA LEU A 128 -50.43 -11.98 -13.07
C LEU A 128 -48.94 -11.74 -13.35
N SER A 129 -48.55 -11.50 -14.61
CA SER A 129 -47.16 -11.25 -14.98
C SER A 129 -46.66 -9.88 -14.50
N VAL A 130 -47.52 -8.86 -14.56
CA VAL A 130 -47.23 -7.53 -14.00
C VAL A 130 -47.11 -7.60 -12.48
N LEU A 131 -47.99 -8.36 -11.82
CA LEU A 131 -47.88 -8.63 -10.37
C LEU A 131 -46.60 -9.41 -10.02
N ALA A 132 -46.22 -10.40 -10.82
CA ALA A 132 -45.01 -11.18 -10.62
C ALA A 132 -43.75 -10.31 -10.74
N ALA A 133 -43.70 -9.40 -11.71
CA ALA A 133 -42.63 -8.41 -11.82
C ALA A 133 -42.59 -7.50 -10.58
N ALA A 134 -43.73 -6.98 -10.12
CA ALA A 134 -43.81 -6.17 -8.90
C ALA A 134 -43.31 -6.94 -7.67
N CYS A 135 -43.72 -8.19 -7.49
CA CYS A 135 -43.22 -9.04 -6.40
C CYS A 135 -41.69 -9.26 -6.50
N THR A 136 -41.18 -9.47 -7.71
CA THR A 136 -39.73 -9.70 -7.95
C THR A 136 -38.89 -8.49 -7.59
N PHE A 137 -39.32 -7.28 -7.98
CA PHE A 137 -38.65 -6.03 -7.61
C PHE A 137 -38.76 -5.75 -6.11
N ALA A 138 -39.93 -6.00 -5.50
CA ALA A 138 -40.12 -5.84 -4.07
C ALA A 138 -39.19 -6.75 -3.27
N PHE A 139 -39.05 -8.01 -3.69
CA PHE A 139 -38.10 -8.95 -3.11
C PHE A 139 -36.67 -8.42 -3.22
N ARG A 140 -36.22 -8.02 -4.41
CA ARG A 140 -34.85 -7.51 -4.58
C ARG A 140 -34.60 -6.23 -3.77
N MET A 141 -35.56 -5.31 -3.70
CA MET A 141 -35.45 -4.12 -2.86
C MET A 141 -35.41 -4.45 -1.36
N GLY A 142 -36.15 -5.48 -0.92
CA GLY A 142 -36.05 -6.00 0.44
C GLY A 142 -34.63 -6.45 0.78
N MET A 143 -33.95 -7.11 -0.17
CA MET A 143 -32.55 -7.52 -0.02
C MET A 143 -31.62 -6.30 0.12
N GLU A 144 -31.88 -5.17 -0.53
CA GLU A 144 -30.96 -4.03 -0.52
C GLU A 144 -31.21 -2.97 0.55
N THR A 145 -32.07 -3.23 1.54
CA THR A 145 -32.29 -2.31 2.66
C THR A 145 -32.16 -2.99 4.03
N THR A 146 -31.76 -2.26 5.06
CA THR A 146 -31.70 -2.70 6.47
C THR A 146 -32.94 -2.27 7.25
N ALA A 147 -33.74 -1.34 6.72
CA ALA A 147 -35.06 -1.00 7.26
C ALA A 147 -36.03 -0.45 6.19
N TYR A 148 -37.33 -0.52 6.49
CA TYR A 148 -38.39 0.08 5.69
C TYR A 148 -39.66 0.30 6.52
N GLU A 149 -40.49 1.24 6.09
CA GLU A 149 -41.78 1.55 6.70
C GLU A 149 -42.84 1.87 5.62
N GLY A 150 -44.10 1.59 5.93
CA GLY A 150 -45.25 1.89 5.09
C GLY A 150 -45.55 0.81 4.05
N PHE A 151 -46.76 0.88 3.49
CA PHE A 151 -47.20 0.01 2.40
C PHE A 151 -46.53 0.41 1.07
N LEU A 152 -46.08 -0.59 0.33
CA LEU A 152 -45.37 -0.42 -0.92
C LEU A 152 -46.34 -0.24 -2.09
N LEU A 153 -47.41 -1.04 -2.20
CA LEU A 153 -48.26 -1.09 -3.40
C LEU A 153 -49.52 -0.21 -3.30
N GLU A 154 -49.66 0.69 -4.28
CA GLU A 154 -50.78 1.61 -4.48
C GLU A 154 -51.45 1.42 -5.86
N ASN A 155 -52.74 1.75 -5.99
CA ASN A 155 -53.50 1.66 -7.25
C ASN A 155 -53.43 2.94 -8.11
N ARG A 156 -52.82 4.00 -7.58
CA ARG A 156 -52.64 5.30 -8.24
C ARG A 156 -51.30 5.91 -7.84
N GLU A 157 -50.75 6.70 -8.74
CA GLU A 157 -49.48 7.35 -8.46
C GLU A 157 -49.64 8.47 -7.43
N CYS A 158 -48.82 8.41 -6.38
CA CYS A 158 -48.74 9.40 -5.33
C CYS A 158 -47.60 10.40 -5.58
N ARG A 159 -47.54 11.46 -4.75
CA ARG A 159 -46.39 12.38 -4.71
C ARG A 159 -45.16 11.64 -4.15
N GLY A 160 -43.96 11.98 -4.60
CA GLY A 160 -42.72 11.30 -4.22
C GLY A 160 -42.26 10.29 -5.27
N ASN A 161 -41.29 9.44 -4.93
CA ASN A 161 -40.73 8.49 -5.88
C ASN A 161 -41.70 7.33 -6.14
N ALA A 162 -41.77 6.86 -7.39
CA ALA A 162 -42.65 5.74 -7.75
C ALA A 162 -42.01 4.76 -8.74
N ILE A 163 -42.27 3.47 -8.56
CA ILE A 163 -42.09 2.45 -9.59
C ILE A 163 -43.44 2.05 -10.14
N VAL A 164 -43.67 2.30 -11.43
CA VAL A 164 -44.94 2.07 -12.10
C VAL A 164 -44.83 0.80 -12.95
N PHE A 165 -45.65 -0.20 -12.61
CA PHE A 165 -45.76 -1.46 -13.32
C PHE A 165 -46.97 -1.43 -14.24
N LYS A 166 -46.77 -1.66 -15.55
CA LYS A 166 -47.85 -1.63 -16.53
C LYS A 166 -47.64 -2.62 -17.67
N GLN A 167 -48.74 -3.02 -18.30
CA GLN A 167 -48.68 -3.77 -19.55
C GLN A 167 -48.05 -2.91 -20.66
N ALA A 168 -47.16 -3.54 -21.42
CA ALA A 168 -46.59 -2.98 -22.65
C ALA A 168 -46.26 -4.11 -23.63
N ASP A 169 -46.13 -3.76 -24.91
CA ASP A 169 -45.81 -4.70 -25.98
C ASP A 169 -44.36 -5.23 -25.89
N GLU A 170 -43.44 -4.44 -25.34
CA GLU A 170 -42.01 -4.77 -25.18
C GLU A 170 -41.59 -4.59 -23.72
N CYS A 171 -40.57 -5.35 -23.29
CA CYS A 171 -40.05 -5.27 -21.93
C CYS A 171 -39.03 -4.12 -21.78
N TYR A 172 -39.21 -3.27 -20.78
CA TYR A 172 -38.27 -2.19 -20.48
C TYR A 172 -38.38 -1.70 -19.03
N ILE A 173 -37.32 -1.03 -18.58
CA ILE A 173 -37.26 -0.27 -17.33
C ILE A 173 -36.74 1.11 -17.69
N LYS A 174 -37.51 2.16 -17.39
CA LYS A 174 -37.17 3.53 -17.79
C LYS A 174 -37.24 4.49 -16.61
N PHE A 175 -36.18 5.27 -16.43
CA PHE A 175 -36.08 6.37 -15.48
C PHE A 175 -36.62 7.68 -16.09
N GLU A 176 -37.43 8.38 -15.31
CA GLU A 176 -38.02 9.68 -15.66
C GLU A 176 -37.99 10.61 -14.43
N GLU A 177 -37.54 11.84 -14.61
CA GLU A 177 -37.72 12.88 -13.59
C GLU A 177 -39.18 13.38 -13.60
N LYS A 178 -39.76 13.64 -12.43
CA LYS A 178 -41.08 14.25 -12.30
C LYS A 178 -41.11 15.34 -11.23
N GLU A 179 -42.18 16.12 -11.20
CA GLU A 179 -42.37 17.14 -10.17
C GLU A 179 -42.46 16.48 -8.78
N GLY A 180 -41.47 16.74 -7.92
CA GLY A 180 -41.44 16.25 -6.55
C GLY A 180 -40.93 14.82 -6.34
N GLY A 181 -40.20 14.24 -7.31
CA GLY A 181 -39.52 12.94 -7.15
C GLY A 181 -39.09 12.33 -8.49
N ILE A 182 -38.74 11.05 -8.48
CA ILE A 182 -38.46 10.28 -9.70
C ILE A 182 -39.57 9.27 -10.01
N ARG A 183 -39.66 8.85 -11.27
CA ARG A 183 -40.53 7.77 -11.72
C ARG A 183 -39.68 6.74 -12.46
N ILE A 184 -39.83 5.47 -12.10
CA ILE A 184 -39.28 4.35 -12.85
C ILE A 184 -40.45 3.55 -13.42
N VAL A 185 -40.47 3.31 -14.71
CA VAL A 185 -41.54 2.57 -15.39
C VAL A 185 -41.02 1.20 -15.77
N VAL A 186 -41.66 0.15 -15.26
CA VAL A 186 -41.43 -1.25 -15.65
C VAL A 186 -42.58 -1.66 -16.57
N GLY A 187 -42.28 -1.85 -17.85
CA GLY A 187 -43.26 -2.22 -18.88
C GLY A 187 -42.98 -3.61 -19.44
N GLY A 188 -44.03 -4.36 -19.78
CA GLY A 188 -43.95 -5.64 -20.50
C GLY A 188 -45.23 -6.45 -20.29
N SER A 189 -45.26 -7.70 -20.75
CA SER A 189 -46.37 -8.64 -20.43
C SER A 189 -45.94 -10.11 -20.58
N GLY A 190 -46.71 -11.01 -19.99
CA GLY A 190 -46.53 -12.47 -20.14
C GLY A 190 -45.25 -13.02 -19.52
N GLU A 191 -44.86 -14.23 -19.96
CA GLU A 191 -43.64 -14.91 -19.48
C GLU A 191 -42.35 -14.13 -19.80
N GLU A 192 -42.37 -13.30 -20.85
CA GLU A 192 -41.24 -12.44 -21.22
C GLU A 192 -40.95 -11.40 -20.14
N LEU A 193 -41.98 -10.75 -19.59
CA LEU A 193 -41.82 -9.81 -18.48
C LEU A 193 -41.33 -10.50 -17.20
N GLU A 194 -41.85 -11.70 -16.90
CA GLU A 194 -41.42 -12.47 -15.72
C GLU A 194 -39.93 -12.83 -15.82
N ALA A 195 -39.48 -13.32 -16.97
CA ALA A 195 -38.08 -13.65 -17.23
C ALA A 195 -37.18 -12.41 -17.22
N PHE A 196 -37.60 -11.32 -17.85
CA PHE A 196 -36.86 -10.07 -17.89
C PHE A 196 -36.69 -9.46 -16.50
N ALA A 197 -37.75 -9.41 -15.69
CA ALA A 197 -37.70 -8.90 -14.32
C ALA A 197 -36.80 -9.77 -13.42
N ALA A 198 -36.91 -11.10 -13.54
CA ALA A 198 -36.08 -12.04 -12.79
C ALA A 198 -34.59 -11.90 -13.12
N ASP A 199 -34.25 -11.82 -14.41
CA ASP A 199 -32.87 -11.66 -14.85
C ASP A 199 -32.31 -10.29 -14.47
N PHE A 200 -33.06 -9.20 -14.69
CA PHE A 200 -32.66 -7.86 -14.27
C PHE A 200 -32.41 -7.78 -12.75
N CYS A 201 -33.33 -8.29 -11.93
CA CYS A 201 -33.18 -8.33 -10.47
C CYS A 201 -32.12 -9.33 -10.00
N GLY A 202 -31.67 -10.28 -10.84
CA GLY A 202 -30.60 -11.21 -10.53
C GLY A 202 -29.20 -10.63 -10.71
N TYR A 203 -29.03 -9.63 -11.58
CA TYR A 203 -27.70 -9.15 -11.99
C TYR A 203 -27.50 -7.63 -11.87
N PHE A 204 -28.53 -6.81 -12.04
CA PHE A 204 -28.37 -5.35 -11.98
C PHE A 204 -28.04 -4.88 -10.55
N PRO A 205 -27.17 -3.87 -10.35
CA PRO A 205 -26.43 -3.08 -11.35
C PRO A 205 -25.02 -3.61 -11.66
N MET A 206 -24.69 -4.84 -11.28
CA MET A 206 -23.33 -5.38 -11.41
C MET A 206 -22.90 -5.45 -12.87
N GLN A 207 -21.66 -5.04 -13.14
CA GLN A 207 -20.97 -5.19 -14.42
C GLN A 207 -19.75 -6.10 -14.23
N GLY A 208 -20.05 -7.32 -13.77
CA GLY A 208 -19.06 -8.35 -13.45
C GLY A 208 -18.90 -8.54 -11.94
N PRO A 209 -17.73 -9.02 -11.47
CA PRO A 209 -17.53 -9.43 -10.08
C PRO A 209 -17.46 -8.26 -9.05
N PHE A 210 -17.13 -7.05 -9.50
CA PHE A 210 -16.80 -5.94 -8.61
C PHE A 210 -17.41 -4.63 -9.05
N ASP A 211 -17.23 -4.28 -10.33
CA ASP A 211 -17.71 -3.03 -10.88
C ASP A 211 -19.24 -3.02 -11.01
N THR A 212 -19.82 -1.82 -10.88
CA THR A 212 -21.24 -1.52 -11.05
C THR A 212 -21.44 -0.60 -12.25
N TRP A 213 -22.69 -0.39 -12.67
CA TRP A 213 -23.00 0.67 -13.64
C TRP A 213 -22.54 2.05 -13.19
N THR A 214 -22.55 2.34 -11.88
CA THR A 214 -22.00 3.58 -11.34
C THR A 214 -20.51 3.73 -11.67
N ASP A 215 -19.70 2.68 -11.46
CA ASP A 215 -18.27 2.70 -11.84
C ASP A 215 -18.08 2.90 -13.35
N TYR A 216 -18.89 2.23 -14.19
CA TYR A 216 -18.80 2.33 -15.65
C TYR A 216 -19.11 3.74 -16.14
N LEU A 217 -20.14 4.38 -15.59
CA LEU A 217 -20.53 5.73 -15.99
C LEU A 217 -19.50 6.77 -15.53
N GLN A 218 -18.79 6.53 -14.42
CA GLN A 218 -17.62 7.33 -14.05
C GLN A 218 -16.46 7.14 -15.03
N GLU A 219 -16.12 5.90 -15.41
CA GLU A 219 -15.10 5.60 -16.42
C GLU A 219 -15.44 6.24 -17.78
N MET A 220 -16.71 6.18 -18.20
CA MET A 220 -17.19 6.87 -19.41
C MET A 220 -17.06 8.39 -19.29
N THR A 221 -17.35 8.96 -18.12
CA THR A 221 -17.22 10.40 -17.92
C THR A 221 -15.74 10.82 -18.03
N ASP A 222 -14.83 10.02 -17.47
CA ASP A 222 -13.39 10.19 -17.65
C ASP A 222 -12.98 10.05 -19.12
N SER A 223 -13.56 9.11 -19.87
CA SER A 223 -13.31 8.98 -21.30
C SER A 223 -13.71 10.24 -22.08
N MET A 224 -14.88 10.80 -21.80
CA MET A 224 -15.35 12.02 -22.49
C MET A 224 -14.49 13.26 -22.14
N SER A 225 -13.81 13.25 -20.99
CA SER A 225 -12.83 14.26 -20.59
C SER A 225 -11.37 13.91 -20.91
N MET A 226 -11.10 12.91 -21.77
CA MET A 226 -9.73 12.48 -22.15
C MET A 226 -8.87 11.95 -20.97
N GLY A 227 -9.51 11.57 -19.86
CA GLY A 227 -8.87 11.15 -18.60
C GLY A 227 -8.37 9.70 -18.58
N ASN A 228 -8.80 8.87 -19.53
CA ASN A 228 -8.34 7.49 -19.68
C ASN A 228 -8.03 7.15 -21.14
N LEU A 229 -7.42 5.98 -21.38
CA LEU A 229 -7.00 5.57 -22.72
C LEU A 229 -8.16 5.48 -23.71
N ASP A 230 -9.31 4.95 -23.31
CA ASP A 230 -10.48 4.84 -24.19
C ASP A 230 -10.95 6.21 -24.70
N GLY A 231 -10.98 7.21 -23.80
CA GLY A 231 -11.22 8.59 -24.15
C GLY A 231 -10.17 9.16 -25.09
N GLN A 232 -8.90 8.92 -24.81
CA GLN A 232 -7.79 9.42 -25.63
C GLN A 232 -7.81 8.84 -27.05
N LEU A 233 -8.21 7.57 -27.22
CA LEU A 233 -8.43 6.96 -28.53
C LEU A 233 -9.63 7.61 -29.26
N ALA A 234 -10.72 7.91 -28.55
CA ALA A 234 -11.87 8.60 -29.14
C ALA A 234 -11.53 10.03 -29.60
N TYR A 235 -10.75 10.78 -28.81
CA TYR A 235 -10.22 12.08 -29.21
C TYR A 235 -9.29 11.96 -30.42
N ALA A 236 -8.41 10.95 -30.45
CA ALA A 236 -7.53 10.71 -31.60
C ALA A 236 -8.34 10.49 -32.87
N LYS A 237 -9.38 9.64 -32.81
CA LYS A 237 -10.27 9.39 -33.94
C LYS A 237 -11.05 10.64 -34.37
N ALA A 238 -11.49 11.48 -33.43
CA ALA A 238 -12.27 12.67 -33.72
C ALA A 238 -11.46 13.82 -34.33
N PHE A 239 -10.17 13.95 -33.96
CA PHE A 239 -9.40 15.17 -34.21
C PHE A 239 -8.00 14.98 -34.80
N ALA A 240 -7.40 13.78 -34.72
CA ALA A 240 -6.06 13.57 -35.25
C ALA A 240 -6.06 13.49 -36.78
N GLY A 241 -5.16 14.23 -37.43
CA GLY A 241 -4.89 14.11 -38.86
C GLY A 241 -3.85 13.02 -39.17
N PRO A 242 -3.65 12.66 -40.45
CA PRO A 242 -2.56 11.76 -40.85
C PRO A 242 -1.20 12.30 -40.41
N GLY A 243 -0.39 11.45 -39.77
CA GLY A 243 0.92 11.81 -39.23
C GLY A 243 0.89 12.51 -37.87
N ALA A 244 -0.26 12.57 -37.19
CA ALA A 244 -0.35 13.17 -35.85
C ALA A 244 0.38 12.33 -34.79
N GLU A 245 0.97 13.02 -33.81
CA GLU A 245 1.48 12.38 -32.59
C GLU A 245 0.41 12.49 -31.50
N VAL A 246 0.02 11.38 -30.89
CA VAL A 246 -1.03 11.33 -29.87
C VAL A 246 -0.43 10.84 -28.57
N TYR A 247 -0.36 11.73 -27.59
CA TYR A 247 0.21 11.49 -26.26
C TYR A 247 -0.89 10.92 -25.36
N VAL A 248 -0.72 9.66 -24.96
CA VAL A 248 -1.75 8.84 -24.30
C VAL A 248 -1.20 8.08 -23.10
N SER A 249 -2.10 7.55 -22.26
CA SER A 249 -1.80 6.84 -21.03
C SER A 249 -0.89 5.61 -21.24
N PRO A 250 -0.12 5.20 -20.22
CA PRO A 250 0.85 4.10 -20.33
C PRO A 250 0.30 2.79 -20.87
N ASP A 251 -0.98 2.52 -20.62
CA ASP A 251 -1.73 1.33 -21.06
C ASP A 251 -1.59 1.06 -22.56
N ILE A 252 -1.33 2.11 -23.37
CA ILE A 252 -1.13 1.98 -24.80
C ILE A 252 -0.03 0.98 -25.15
N GLU A 253 1.02 0.86 -24.33
CA GLU A 253 2.18 0.00 -24.63
C GLU A 253 1.78 -1.46 -24.79
N SER A 254 0.75 -1.91 -24.06
CA SER A 254 0.21 -3.27 -24.19
C SER A 254 -0.82 -3.40 -25.32
N ARG A 255 -1.41 -2.29 -25.78
CA ARG A 255 -2.56 -2.25 -26.71
C ARG A 255 -2.23 -1.77 -28.12
N ARG A 256 -0.98 -1.36 -28.40
CA ARG A 256 -0.53 -0.89 -29.73
C ARG A 256 -0.95 -1.82 -30.87
N GLY A 257 -0.85 -3.13 -30.64
CA GLY A 257 -1.23 -4.14 -31.64
C GLY A 257 -2.72 -4.13 -31.97
N GLU A 258 -3.59 -3.85 -30.99
CA GLU A 258 -5.05 -3.84 -31.16
C GLU A 258 -5.54 -2.64 -31.98
N VAL A 259 -4.93 -1.47 -31.76
CA VAL A 259 -5.44 -0.20 -32.32
C VAL A 259 -4.79 0.19 -33.65
N LYS A 260 -3.72 -0.51 -34.07
CA LYS A 260 -2.90 -0.16 -35.24
C LYS A 260 -3.68 -0.12 -36.56
N GLU A 261 -4.61 -1.05 -36.78
CA GLU A 261 -5.37 -1.11 -38.03
C GLU A 261 -6.32 0.08 -38.18
N GLU A 262 -6.87 0.57 -37.07
CA GLU A 262 -7.76 1.72 -37.04
C GLU A 262 -7.02 3.05 -37.16
N PHE A 263 -5.78 3.09 -36.67
CA PHE A 263 -4.95 4.28 -36.61
C PHE A 263 -3.58 4.05 -37.31
N PRO A 264 -3.56 3.74 -38.62
CA PRO A 264 -2.33 3.34 -39.32
C PRO A 264 -1.33 4.49 -39.48
N ASP A 265 -1.82 5.73 -39.53
CA ASP A 265 -1.03 6.94 -39.77
C ASP A 265 -0.83 7.78 -38.50
N ILE A 266 -1.12 7.24 -37.31
CA ILE A 266 -0.96 7.96 -36.03
C ILE A 266 0.16 7.32 -35.23
N ASP A 267 1.02 8.17 -34.66
CA ASP A 267 2.04 7.74 -33.70
C ASP A 267 1.54 7.93 -32.28
N PHE A 268 1.16 6.84 -31.61
CA PHE A 268 0.81 6.89 -30.19
C PHE A 268 2.06 6.94 -29.32
N ILE A 269 2.09 7.87 -28.37
CA ILE A 269 3.23 8.09 -27.49
C ILE A 269 2.73 7.97 -26.05
N ASN A 270 3.30 7.06 -25.26
CA ASN A 270 3.08 7.07 -23.81
C ASN A 270 3.62 8.39 -23.24
N TYR A 271 2.73 9.27 -22.77
CA TYR A 271 3.11 10.61 -22.32
C TYR A 271 3.99 10.58 -21.06
N LYS A 272 3.87 9.55 -20.23
CA LYS A 272 4.69 9.32 -19.03
C LYS A 272 6.02 8.63 -19.33
N SER A 273 6.25 8.18 -20.56
CA SER A 273 7.53 7.56 -20.95
C SER A 273 8.70 8.55 -20.77
N THR A 274 9.87 8.00 -20.44
CA THR A 274 11.04 8.80 -20.06
C THR A 274 11.71 9.42 -21.30
N GLN A 275 12.05 10.70 -21.22
CA GLN A 275 12.89 11.42 -22.18
C GLN A 275 14.14 11.94 -21.47
N LYS A 276 15.32 11.65 -22.01
CA LYS A 276 16.60 12.08 -21.43
C LYS A 276 16.75 13.61 -21.52
N VAL A 277 16.99 14.26 -20.39
CA VAL A 277 17.30 15.69 -20.30
C VAL A 277 18.81 15.89 -20.46
N TYR A 278 19.60 15.29 -19.58
CA TYR A 278 21.06 15.29 -19.66
C TYR A 278 21.65 13.98 -19.13
N GLU A 279 22.92 13.74 -19.45
CA GLU A 279 23.74 12.67 -18.90
C GLU A 279 25.14 13.21 -18.63
N LYS A 280 25.69 12.93 -17.45
CA LYS A 280 27.01 13.40 -17.02
C LYS A 280 27.75 12.27 -16.32
N GLU A 281 29.01 12.06 -16.70
CA GLU A 281 29.92 11.10 -16.08
C GLU A 281 30.99 11.88 -15.31
N TYR A 282 31.28 11.42 -14.09
CA TYR A 282 32.22 12.08 -13.19
C TYR A 282 33.48 11.23 -13.04
N ASP A 283 34.64 11.85 -13.26
CA ASP A 283 35.94 11.21 -13.02
C ASP A 283 36.38 11.46 -11.58
N ILE A 284 36.36 10.43 -10.75
CA ILE A 284 36.61 10.52 -9.30
C ILE A 284 37.97 9.92 -9.00
N LYS A 285 38.88 10.69 -8.40
CA LYS A 285 40.20 10.17 -8.00
C LYS A 285 40.05 9.08 -6.93
N TRP A 286 40.86 8.02 -7.06
CA TRP A 286 40.82 6.87 -6.15
C TRP A 286 41.53 7.18 -4.82
N GLU A 287 40.93 6.83 -3.68
CA GLU A 287 41.51 7.10 -2.36
C GLU A 287 42.87 6.42 -2.14
N VAL A 288 43.09 5.24 -2.73
CA VAL A 288 44.36 4.52 -2.63
C VAL A 288 45.48 5.25 -3.37
N ASP A 289 45.17 5.86 -4.52
CA ASP A 289 46.13 6.68 -5.26
C ASP A 289 46.51 7.93 -4.45
N ASP A 290 45.55 8.56 -3.75
CA ASP A 290 45.83 9.68 -2.85
C ASP A 290 46.71 9.27 -1.67
N LEU A 291 46.45 8.10 -1.06
CA LEU A 291 47.31 7.56 -0.01
C LEU A 291 48.76 7.36 -0.51
N GLN A 292 48.91 6.75 -1.69
CA GLN A 292 50.21 6.53 -2.30
C GLN A 292 50.93 7.86 -2.59
N ASP A 293 50.23 8.84 -3.17
CA ASP A 293 50.78 10.17 -3.46
C ASP A 293 51.27 10.86 -2.18
N MET A 294 50.51 10.78 -1.08
CA MET A 294 50.92 11.34 0.22
C MET A 294 52.19 10.67 0.76
N LEU A 295 52.27 9.34 0.68
CA LEU A 295 53.44 8.58 1.12
C LEU A 295 54.69 8.88 0.27
N GLU A 296 54.54 8.90 -1.06
CA GLU A 296 55.63 9.15 -2.01
C GLU A 296 56.19 10.56 -1.92
N THR A 297 55.34 11.55 -1.64
CA THR A 297 55.76 12.96 -1.56
C THR A 297 56.25 13.36 -0.16
N SER A 298 55.60 12.87 0.90
CA SER A 298 55.75 13.43 2.24
C SER A 298 56.42 12.51 3.25
N VAL A 299 56.49 11.19 2.98
CA VAL A 299 56.99 10.17 3.91
C VAL A 299 58.27 9.52 3.39
N TYR A 300 58.21 8.73 2.31
CA TYR A 300 59.35 7.93 1.84
C TYR A 300 60.64 8.72 1.60
N PRO A 301 60.61 9.95 1.03
CA PRO A 301 61.83 10.75 0.81
C PRO A 301 62.54 11.18 2.11
N LYS A 302 61.87 11.11 3.26
CA LYS A 302 62.41 11.54 4.56
C LYS A 302 62.95 10.37 5.40
N LEU A 303 62.72 9.12 4.98
CA LEU A 303 63.19 7.93 5.67
C LEU A 303 64.69 7.74 5.47
N LYS A 304 65.36 7.25 6.52
CA LYS A 304 66.79 6.93 6.53
C LYS A 304 67.01 5.45 6.84
N PRO A 305 68.12 4.85 6.35
CA PRO A 305 68.48 3.50 6.72
C PRO A 305 68.56 3.31 8.24
N GLY A 306 67.88 2.30 8.77
CA GLY A 306 67.79 1.99 10.20
C GLY A 306 66.65 2.66 10.96
N ASP A 307 65.86 3.52 10.32
CA ASP A 307 64.65 4.08 10.94
C ASP A 307 63.63 2.98 11.27
N LYS A 308 62.89 3.18 12.36
CA LYS A 308 61.75 2.36 12.77
C LYS A 308 60.45 3.10 12.46
N VAL A 309 59.59 2.52 11.64
CA VAL A 309 58.40 3.19 11.11
C VAL A 309 57.14 2.50 11.60
N GLU A 310 56.21 3.31 12.13
CA GLU A 310 54.83 2.91 12.39
C GLU A 310 53.90 3.66 11.44
N VAL A 311 52.99 2.93 10.78
CA VAL A 311 51.98 3.49 9.89
C VAL A 311 50.61 3.09 10.39
N TYR A 312 49.76 4.08 10.58
CA TYR A 312 48.34 3.93 10.87
C TYR A 312 47.57 4.62 9.76
N ALA A 313 46.70 3.90 9.09
CA ALA A 313 45.86 4.45 8.04
C ALA A 313 44.46 3.86 8.12
N ALA A 314 43.49 4.59 7.56
CA ALA A 314 42.18 4.07 7.28
C ALA A 314 41.78 4.42 5.84
N LEU A 315 41.22 3.44 5.14
CA LEU A 315 40.68 3.55 3.78
C LEU A 315 39.30 2.91 3.76
N SER A 316 38.35 3.45 3.01
CA SER A 316 37.01 2.86 2.89
C SER A 316 37.03 1.50 2.17
N GLU A 317 38.05 1.24 1.35
CA GLU A 317 38.34 -0.02 0.67
C GLU A 317 38.11 -1.34 1.45
N GLU A 318 37.78 -2.38 0.68
CA GLU A 318 37.73 -3.76 1.17
C GLU A 318 39.06 -4.24 1.79
N LYS A 319 38.95 -5.19 2.72
CA LYS A 319 40.06 -5.83 3.43
C LYS A 319 41.20 -6.30 2.51
N LYS A 320 40.87 -6.80 1.31
CA LYS A 320 41.88 -7.26 0.35
C LYS A 320 42.69 -6.12 -0.25
N GLU A 321 42.06 -5.02 -0.64
CA GLU A 321 42.77 -3.86 -1.20
C GLU A 321 43.55 -3.13 -0.12
N ARG A 322 43.01 -3.01 1.10
CA ARG A 322 43.75 -2.49 2.27
C ARG A 322 45.01 -3.30 2.59
N ARG A 323 44.93 -4.64 2.53
CA ARG A 323 46.11 -5.50 2.69
C ARG A 323 47.16 -5.29 1.62
N LYS A 324 46.75 -5.15 0.34
CA LYS A 324 47.70 -4.81 -0.72
C LYS A 324 48.37 -3.47 -0.50
N ALA A 325 47.62 -2.46 -0.04
CA ALA A 325 48.18 -1.16 0.30
C ALA A 325 49.21 -1.30 1.45
N ALA A 326 48.89 -2.06 2.50
CA ALA A 326 49.81 -2.37 3.59
C ALA A 326 51.10 -3.05 3.10
N ASP A 327 50.99 -4.10 2.27
CA ASP A 327 52.14 -4.82 1.70
C ASP A 327 53.03 -3.91 0.84
N GLN A 328 52.41 -3.01 0.06
CA GLN A 328 53.13 -2.03 -0.76
C GLN A 328 53.88 -1.01 0.10
N ILE A 329 53.24 -0.52 1.17
CA ILE A 329 53.85 0.39 2.14
C ILE A 329 55.06 -0.26 2.79
N GLU A 330 54.91 -1.50 3.26
CA GLU A 330 55.99 -2.27 3.88
C GLU A 330 57.18 -2.44 2.91
N GLY A 331 56.90 -2.83 1.67
CA GLY A 331 57.92 -3.01 0.64
C GLY A 331 58.69 -1.73 0.32
N LYS A 332 58.02 -0.57 0.30
CA LYS A 332 58.65 0.74 0.06
C LYS A 332 59.49 1.21 1.26
N ILE A 333 59.02 0.99 2.49
CA ILE A 333 59.79 1.27 3.72
C ILE A 333 61.07 0.43 3.75
N ALA A 334 60.95 -0.88 3.48
CA ALA A 334 62.09 -1.78 3.40
C ALA A 334 63.07 -1.36 2.28
N GLY A 335 62.55 -0.91 1.13
CA GLY A 335 63.35 -0.38 0.02
C GLY A 335 64.16 0.89 0.37
N ALA A 336 63.71 1.67 1.35
CA ALA A 336 64.45 2.82 1.90
C ALA A 336 65.51 2.43 2.96
N GLY A 337 65.63 1.13 3.28
CA GLY A 337 66.53 0.62 4.32
C GLY A 337 66.02 0.81 5.76
N ALA A 338 64.75 1.19 5.93
CA ALA A 338 64.08 1.30 7.22
C ALA A 338 63.38 -0.02 7.59
N SER A 339 62.96 -0.15 8.85
CA SER A 339 62.22 -1.30 9.38
C SER A 339 60.82 -0.89 9.81
N THR A 340 59.85 -1.76 9.58
CA THR A 340 58.46 -1.57 9.99
C THR A 340 58.26 -2.14 11.39
N GLU A 341 57.79 -1.31 12.34
CA GLU A 341 57.37 -1.78 13.67
C GLU A 341 55.88 -2.10 13.72
N LYS A 342 55.04 -1.29 13.06
CA LYS A 342 53.61 -1.55 12.92
C LYS A 342 53.09 -0.98 11.61
N ILE A 343 52.27 -1.74 10.88
CA ILE A 343 51.41 -1.21 9.82
C ILE A 343 49.99 -1.64 10.15
N SER A 344 49.12 -0.66 10.33
CA SER A 344 47.69 -0.82 10.48
C SER A 344 47.00 -0.03 9.38
N VAL A 345 46.20 -0.72 8.57
CA VAL A 345 45.36 -0.12 7.54
C VAL A 345 43.93 -0.61 7.78
N LEU A 346 43.16 0.13 8.57
CA LEU A 346 41.79 -0.21 8.97
C LEU A 346 40.77 0.20 7.90
N CYS A 347 39.56 -0.36 7.99
CA CYS A 347 38.43 0.14 7.21
C CYS A 347 38.01 1.49 7.77
N ALA A 348 37.91 2.52 6.94
CA ALA A 348 37.38 3.82 7.34
C ALA A 348 35.90 3.71 7.73
N TYR A 349 35.15 2.81 7.10
CA TYR A 349 33.81 2.44 7.51
C TYR A 349 33.87 1.54 8.77
N LYS A 350 33.16 1.92 9.83
CA LYS A 350 33.12 1.22 11.14
C LYS A 350 34.52 0.90 11.68
N GLN A 351 35.36 1.92 11.82
CA GLN A 351 36.75 1.78 12.29
C GLN A 351 36.89 0.98 13.59
N GLY A 352 35.97 1.16 14.54
CA GLY A 352 35.95 0.41 15.80
C GLY A 352 35.75 -1.09 15.58
N TYR A 353 34.81 -1.47 14.71
CA TYR A 353 34.57 -2.86 14.33
C TYR A 353 35.80 -3.46 13.62
N SER A 354 36.36 -2.75 12.64
CA SER A 354 37.57 -3.18 11.92
C SER A 354 38.76 -3.34 12.85
N TRP A 355 38.96 -2.44 13.82
CA TRP A 355 39.99 -2.56 14.86
C TRP A 355 39.81 -3.82 15.71
N LEU A 356 38.59 -4.09 16.19
CA LEU A 356 38.30 -5.28 16.99
C LEU A 356 38.55 -6.57 16.19
N GLU A 357 38.04 -6.65 14.97
CA GLU A 357 38.14 -7.84 14.12
C GLU A 357 39.56 -8.09 13.60
N GLU A 358 40.26 -7.04 13.18
CA GLU A 358 41.51 -7.17 12.41
C GLU A 358 42.78 -7.01 13.25
N GLU A 359 42.71 -6.35 14.42
CA GLU A 359 43.85 -6.22 15.33
C GLU A 359 43.65 -6.97 16.64
N VAL A 360 42.54 -6.72 17.34
CA VAL A 360 42.34 -7.23 18.70
C VAL A 360 42.14 -8.75 18.71
N VAL A 361 41.21 -9.27 17.91
CA VAL A 361 40.92 -10.71 17.89
C VAL A 361 42.17 -11.53 17.53
N PRO A 362 42.93 -11.22 16.45
CA PRO A 362 44.16 -11.93 16.14
C PRO A 362 45.21 -11.86 17.26
N PHE A 363 45.35 -10.70 17.92
CA PHE A 363 46.28 -10.54 19.03
C PHE A 363 45.91 -11.43 20.21
N LEU A 364 44.65 -11.40 20.64
CA LEU A 364 44.17 -12.18 21.78
C LEU A 364 44.29 -13.68 21.53
N LEU A 365 43.96 -14.15 20.32
CA LEU A 365 44.11 -15.57 19.95
C LEU A 365 45.57 -16.05 20.02
N GLN A 366 46.55 -15.17 19.83
CA GLN A 366 47.98 -15.50 19.88
C GLN A 366 48.59 -15.37 21.29
N ASN A 367 48.03 -14.52 22.16
CA ASN A 367 48.68 -14.08 23.39
C ASN A 367 47.95 -14.44 24.70
N GLY A 368 46.87 -15.22 24.65
CA GLY A 368 46.22 -15.74 25.86
C GLY A 368 44.84 -16.35 25.61
N ARG A 369 44.24 -16.94 26.65
CA ARG A 369 42.83 -17.34 26.61
C ARG A 369 41.99 -16.27 27.29
N THR A 370 41.28 -15.48 26.49
CA THR A 370 40.32 -14.49 26.97
C THR A 370 39.05 -15.21 27.43
N ASP A 371 38.48 -14.77 28.56
CA ASP A 371 37.19 -15.24 29.08
C ASP A 371 36.13 -14.12 29.10
N ARG A 372 36.58 -12.87 29.28
CA ARG A 372 35.71 -11.67 29.39
C ARG A 372 36.33 -10.45 28.71
N LEU A 373 35.48 -9.66 28.05
CA LEU A 373 35.82 -8.40 27.42
C LEU A 373 34.99 -7.26 28.00
N GLU A 374 35.64 -6.14 28.27
CA GLU A 374 35.01 -4.87 28.58
C GLU A 374 35.41 -3.85 27.49
N ILE A 375 34.42 -3.27 26.81
CA ILE A 375 34.60 -2.33 25.70
C ILE A 375 33.90 -1.01 26.05
N GLY A 376 34.68 0.03 26.29
CA GLY A 376 34.18 1.38 26.50
C GLY A 376 34.04 2.10 25.18
N PHE A 377 32.95 2.86 24.99
CA PHE A 377 32.82 3.81 23.88
C PHE A 377 32.59 5.21 24.43
N LYS A 378 33.23 6.21 23.83
CA LYS A 378 33.02 7.62 24.21
C LYS A 378 31.67 8.09 23.67
N PRO A 379 30.77 8.69 24.48
CA PRO A 379 29.51 9.22 23.95
C PRO A 379 29.78 10.30 22.89
N PHE A 380 29.05 10.25 21.77
CA PHE A 380 29.22 11.17 20.64
C PHE A 380 28.39 12.44 20.87
N LEU A 381 28.99 13.42 21.55
CA LEU A 381 28.31 14.65 21.97
C LEU A 381 29.09 15.90 21.55
N PRO A 382 28.39 17.02 21.25
CA PRO A 382 29.03 18.31 21.05
C PRO A 382 29.90 18.71 22.25
N GLN A 383 30.94 19.50 21.98
CA GLN A 383 31.85 19.94 23.03
C GLN A 383 31.11 20.66 24.17
N GLY A 384 31.26 20.17 25.40
CA GLY A 384 30.63 20.73 26.59
C GLY A 384 29.23 20.20 26.90
N VAL A 385 28.65 19.36 26.04
CA VAL A 385 27.38 18.67 26.29
C VAL A 385 27.65 17.34 26.98
N THR A 386 26.86 17.03 28.01
CA THR A 386 26.97 15.77 28.79
C THR A 386 25.65 15.02 28.88
N ASP A 387 24.52 15.71 28.72
CA ASP A 387 23.19 15.12 28.68
C ASP A 387 22.92 14.43 27.33
N TRP A 388 22.27 13.26 27.39
CA TRP A 388 21.85 12.52 26.20
C TRP A 388 20.42 12.91 25.81
N ALA A 389 20.24 13.39 24.58
CA ALA A 389 18.90 13.67 24.06
C ALA A 389 18.19 12.36 23.68
N ASP A 390 17.03 12.09 24.28
CA ASP A 390 16.23 10.87 24.06
C ASP A 390 14.79 11.26 23.69
N GLU A 391 14.56 11.49 22.40
CA GLU A 391 13.26 11.83 21.81
C GLU A 391 12.40 10.57 21.61
N ASP A 392 11.11 10.73 21.26
CA ASP A 392 10.25 9.57 20.98
C ASP A 392 10.50 9.04 19.56
N GLY A 393 10.82 7.76 19.43
CA GLY A 393 11.03 7.09 18.14
C GLY A 393 10.02 5.98 17.82
N ALA A 394 8.85 5.97 18.45
CA ALA A 394 7.81 4.97 18.19
C ALA A 394 7.23 5.05 16.77
N THR A 395 7.19 6.24 16.16
CA THR A 395 6.66 6.44 14.79
C THR A 395 7.61 7.30 13.96
N PRO A 396 7.68 7.12 12.63
CA PRO A 396 8.47 7.98 11.76
C PRO A 396 8.06 9.45 11.82
N SER A 397 9.02 10.35 11.64
CA SER A 397 8.80 11.80 11.50
C SER A 397 9.17 12.24 10.08
N TYR A 398 8.16 12.45 9.23
CA TYR A 398 8.37 12.78 7.82
C TYR A 398 8.79 14.25 7.56
N ASN A 399 8.75 15.08 8.61
CA ASN A 399 8.92 16.53 8.55
C ASN A 399 10.35 16.96 8.91
N ASN A 400 11.34 16.54 8.14
CA ASN A 400 12.72 16.97 8.31
C ASN A 400 12.95 18.34 7.61
N LEU A 401 12.47 19.42 8.23
CA LEU A 401 12.48 20.77 7.69
C LEU A 401 13.15 21.78 8.61
N GLY A 402 13.91 22.71 8.02
CA GLY A 402 14.61 23.74 8.79
C GLY A 402 15.54 23.15 9.85
N GLY A 403 15.89 23.93 10.88
CA GLY A 403 16.65 23.41 12.00
C GLY A 403 17.58 24.43 12.64
N ASN A 404 18.46 23.90 13.49
CA ASN A 404 19.58 24.62 14.08
C ASN A 404 20.88 24.18 13.37
N PRO A 405 21.66 25.09 12.75
CA PRO A 405 22.91 24.74 12.07
C PRO A 405 23.96 24.10 12.97
N ASP A 406 23.86 24.25 14.29
CA ASP A 406 24.77 23.65 15.26
C ASP A 406 24.26 22.32 15.84
N GLN A 407 23.05 21.90 15.50
CA GLN A 407 22.50 20.61 15.95
C GLN A 407 23.19 19.46 15.21
N TRP A 408 23.55 18.40 15.96
CA TRP A 408 24.06 17.16 15.40
C TRP A 408 22.92 16.18 15.17
N TYR A 409 22.89 15.51 14.01
CA TYR A 409 21.95 14.41 13.78
C TYR A 409 22.41 13.10 14.41
N ASP A 410 23.71 12.96 14.61
CA ASP A 410 24.33 11.80 15.24
C ASP A 410 23.79 11.57 16.66
N LEU A 411 23.50 10.31 16.99
CA LEU A 411 23.04 9.94 18.33
C LEU A 411 24.20 9.90 19.33
N PRO A 412 23.95 10.15 20.63
CA PRO A 412 24.97 9.99 21.69
C PRO A 412 25.64 8.61 21.69
N ILE A 413 24.90 7.59 21.25
CA ILE A 413 25.36 6.20 21.16
C ILE A 413 26.03 5.85 19.84
N ARG A 414 26.27 6.79 18.93
CA ARG A 414 26.76 6.50 17.57
C ARG A 414 27.93 5.51 17.52
N TYR A 415 28.95 5.70 18.35
CA TYR A 415 30.09 4.79 18.37
C TYR A 415 29.75 3.38 18.86
N LEU A 416 28.72 3.21 19.71
CA LEU A 416 28.15 1.90 19.98
C LEU A 416 27.40 1.33 18.77
N GLN A 417 26.71 2.18 18.00
CA GLN A 417 26.01 1.77 16.78
C GLN A 417 26.98 1.23 15.73
N GLU A 418 28.10 1.93 15.51
CA GLU A 418 29.17 1.50 14.60
C GLU A 418 29.85 0.19 15.03
N LEU A 419 29.70 -0.22 16.29
CA LEU A 419 30.15 -1.52 16.78
C LEU A 419 29.14 -2.64 16.54
N TYR A 420 27.90 -2.39 16.13
CA TYR A 420 26.98 -3.49 15.82
C TYR A 420 27.42 -4.24 14.54
N PRO A 421 27.37 -5.60 14.49
CA PRO A 421 27.06 -6.58 15.54
C PRO A 421 28.31 -7.23 16.19
N ALA A 422 29.32 -6.45 16.58
CA ALA A 422 30.64 -6.93 17.07
C ALA A 422 30.55 -7.92 18.23
N LYS A 423 29.49 -7.90 19.05
CA LYS A 423 29.29 -8.89 20.11
C LYS A 423 29.26 -10.32 19.54
N ASP A 424 28.59 -10.53 18.40
CA ASP A 424 28.49 -11.85 17.78
C ASP A 424 29.82 -12.25 17.15
N MET A 425 30.49 -11.31 16.45
CA MET A 425 31.82 -11.51 15.89
C MET A 425 32.88 -11.85 16.95
N LEU A 426 32.87 -11.14 18.09
CA LEU A 426 33.82 -11.36 19.18
C LEU A 426 33.55 -12.68 19.92
N ALA A 427 32.28 -13.01 20.18
CA ALA A 427 31.91 -14.25 20.85
C ALA A 427 32.36 -15.47 20.03
N ASP A 428 32.09 -15.46 18.71
CA ASP A 428 32.51 -16.52 17.81
C ASP A 428 34.04 -16.54 17.63
N GLY A 429 34.64 -15.39 17.33
CA GLY A 429 36.08 -15.26 17.06
C GLY A 429 36.98 -15.63 18.23
N LEU A 430 36.53 -15.42 19.47
CA LEU A 430 37.31 -15.73 20.69
C LEU A 430 36.82 -16.98 21.43
N GLY A 431 35.66 -17.53 21.07
CA GLY A 431 35.05 -18.67 21.74
C GLY A 431 34.59 -18.37 23.17
N ILE A 432 34.10 -17.15 23.44
CA ILE A 432 33.57 -16.71 24.74
C ILE A 432 32.06 -16.52 24.70
N GLN A 433 31.40 -16.55 25.86
CA GLN A 433 29.95 -16.33 25.94
C GLN A 433 29.59 -14.87 25.65
N ARG A 434 28.46 -14.63 24.98
CA ARG A 434 28.01 -13.26 24.60
C ARG A 434 27.83 -12.35 25.80
N GLU A 435 27.42 -12.91 26.94
CA GLU A 435 27.19 -12.21 28.21
C GLU A 435 28.49 -11.71 28.84
N ASN A 436 29.63 -12.30 28.46
CA ASN A 436 30.96 -11.87 28.91
C ASN A 436 31.54 -10.73 28.06
N ILE A 437 30.77 -10.16 27.13
CA ILE A 437 31.14 -9.00 26.34
C ILE A 437 30.31 -7.80 26.82
N ILE A 438 30.96 -6.91 27.54
CA ILE A 438 30.34 -5.79 28.25
C ILE A 438 30.66 -4.49 27.50
N PHE A 439 29.63 -3.70 27.21
CA PHE A 439 29.78 -2.35 26.68
C PHE A 439 29.46 -1.35 27.79
N TYR A 440 30.21 -0.25 27.87
CA TYR A 440 29.96 0.85 28.82
C TYR A 440 30.29 2.19 28.17
N ALA A 441 29.67 3.26 28.66
CA ALA A 441 30.05 4.62 28.26
C ALA A 441 31.38 4.99 28.94
N TYR A 442 32.37 5.41 28.15
CA TYR A 442 33.66 5.87 28.66
C TYR A 442 33.54 7.31 29.17
N GLU A 443 33.88 7.52 30.45
CA GLU A 443 33.83 8.82 31.14
C GLU A 443 35.21 9.40 31.45
N GLY A 444 36.28 8.76 30.98
CA GLY A 444 37.64 9.22 31.24
C GLY A 444 38.01 10.48 30.44
N ALA A 445 39.10 11.13 30.87
CA ALA A 445 39.57 12.39 30.27
C ALA A 445 40.42 12.19 29.01
N GLU A 446 40.78 10.95 28.66
CA GLU A 446 41.64 10.68 27.51
C GLU A 446 40.92 10.95 26.19
N GLU A 447 41.70 11.35 25.20
CA GLU A 447 41.24 11.54 23.83
C GLU A 447 41.31 10.19 23.11
N LEU A 448 40.26 9.40 23.30
CA LEU A 448 40.02 8.11 22.64
C LEU A 448 38.56 8.01 22.16
N THR A 449 38.29 7.08 21.25
CA THR A 449 36.92 6.68 20.87
C THR A 449 36.50 5.41 21.60
N TYR A 450 37.37 4.41 21.62
CA TYR A 450 37.12 3.11 22.24
C TYR A 450 38.25 2.72 23.18
N GLU A 451 37.92 2.10 24.31
CA GLU A 451 38.87 1.37 25.16
C GLU A 451 38.46 -0.09 25.27
N LEU A 452 39.44 -0.99 25.31
CA LEU A 452 39.23 -2.43 25.47
C LEU A 452 40.10 -2.97 26.59
N LYS A 453 39.48 -3.77 27.47
CA LYS A 453 40.15 -4.55 28.51
C LYS A 453 39.75 -6.02 28.35
N ALA A 454 40.73 -6.90 28.21
CA ALA A 454 40.53 -8.34 28.15
C ALA A 454 40.97 -9.01 29.44
N PHE A 455 40.14 -9.93 29.93
CA PHE A 455 40.39 -10.66 31.17
C PHE A 455 40.46 -12.16 30.92
N ASP A 456 41.34 -12.84 31.65
CA ASP A 456 41.36 -14.30 31.72
C ASP A 456 40.25 -14.85 32.63
N LYS A 457 40.12 -16.17 32.69
CA LYS A 457 39.17 -16.89 33.55
C LYS A 457 39.31 -16.62 35.05
N ASP A 458 40.50 -16.17 35.49
CA ASP A 458 40.82 -15.91 36.88
C ASP A 458 40.57 -14.43 37.24
N GLY A 459 40.11 -13.63 36.25
CA GLY A 459 39.80 -12.22 36.40
C GLY A 459 41.00 -11.29 36.24
N ASN A 460 42.16 -11.78 35.81
CA ASN A 460 43.33 -10.94 35.58
C ASN A 460 43.19 -10.22 34.24
N ASN A 461 43.52 -8.92 34.22
CA ASN A 461 43.63 -8.17 32.98
C ASN A 461 44.88 -8.63 32.22
N ILE A 462 44.68 -9.15 31.01
CA ILE A 462 45.74 -9.70 30.16
C ILE A 462 46.06 -8.81 28.97
N TYR A 463 45.21 -7.82 28.66
CA TYR A 463 45.39 -6.94 27.51
C TYR A 463 44.54 -5.68 27.63
N GLU A 464 45.17 -4.53 27.36
CA GLU A 464 44.50 -3.25 27.22
C GLU A 464 44.88 -2.63 25.87
N ASN A 465 43.91 -2.03 25.19
CA ASN A 465 44.14 -1.31 23.95
C ASN A 465 43.08 -0.21 23.75
N THR A 466 43.41 0.81 22.97
CA THR A 466 42.54 1.95 22.69
C THR A 466 42.49 2.22 21.19
N CYS A 467 41.37 2.73 20.69
CA CYS A 467 41.20 3.14 19.31
C CYS A 467 40.62 4.56 19.23
N GLN A 468 41.15 5.36 18.31
CA GLN A 468 40.61 6.69 17.98
C GLN A 468 40.03 6.62 16.56
N ALA A 469 38.71 6.66 16.44
CA ALA A 469 38.02 6.78 15.16
C ALA A 469 38.08 8.23 14.66
N VAL A 470 38.06 8.41 13.34
CA VAL A 470 38.12 9.72 12.71
C VAL A 470 36.86 9.94 11.87
N CYS A 471 36.23 11.08 12.06
CA CYS A 471 35.07 11.52 11.29
C CYS A 471 35.29 12.90 10.68
N HIS A 472 34.47 13.26 9.71
CA HIS A 472 34.50 14.55 9.04
C HIS A 472 33.20 15.33 9.28
N GLU A 473 33.26 16.38 10.10
CA GLU A 473 32.11 17.28 10.33
C GLU A 473 31.73 18.02 9.05
N ARG A 474 30.44 17.96 8.69
CA ARG A 474 29.89 18.71 7.57
C ARG A 474 28.40 19.03 7.79
N PRO A 475 27.82 19.99 7.05
CA PRO A 475 26.37 20.15 7.00
C PRO A 475 25.69 18.87 6.49
N TYR A 476 24.48 18.60 6.97
CA TYR A 476 23.65 17.51 6.47
C TYR A 476 23.33 17.69 4.97
N LEU A 477 22.83 18.88 4.60
CA LEU A 477 22.64 19.32 3.23
C LEU A 477 23.45 20.59 2.97
N ASP A 478 24.33 20.58 1.96
CA ASP A 478 25.25 21.66 1.61
C ASP A 478 24.49 22.96 1.26
N ASP A 479 23.36 22.87 0.54
CA ASP A 479 22.50 24.01 0.18
C ASP A 479 21.58 24.48 1.34
N TYR A 480 21.41 23.65 2.38
CA TYR A 480 20.53 23.92 3.52
C TYR A 480 21.27 23.71 4.85
N PRO A 481 22.37 24.44 5.12
CA PRO A 481 23.22 24.21 6.29
C PRO A 481 22.51 24.44 7.62
N GLN A 482 21.38 25.17 7.62
CA GLN A 482 20.52 25.33 8.79
C GLN A 482 19.92 24.03 9.31
N MET A 483 19.91 22.95 8.52
CA MET A 483 19.37 21.65 8.95
C MET A 483 20.25 20.93 9.97
N GLY A 484 21.46 21.41 10.23
CA GLY A 484 22.37 20.81 11.20
C GLY A 484 23.53 20.06 10.54
N LYS A 485 24.25 19.30 11.36
CA LYS A 485 25.53 18.69 11.06
C LYS A 485 25.49 17.18 11.17
N VAL A 486 26.36 16.55 10.39
CA VAL A 486 26.63 15.11 10.37
C VAL A 486 28.15 14.90 10.37
N HIS A 487 28.59 13.71 10.79
CA HIS A 487 30.01 13.43 10.90
C HIS A 487 30.39 12.08 10.25
N PRO A 488 30.17 11.84 8.95
CA PRO A 488 30.53 10.57 8.31
C PRO A 488 31.97 10.15 8.62
N SER A 489 32.21 8.83 8.66
CA SER A 489 33.55 8.30 8.88
C SER A 489 34.48 8.70 7.72
N THR A 490 35.77 8.91 8.00
CA THR A 490 36.75 9.34 7.00
C THR A 490 38.06 8.56 7.09
N GLY A 491 38.79 8.50 5.98
CA GLY A 491 40.14 7.95 5.95
C GLY A 491 41.19 8.90 6.54
N TYR A 492 42.34 8.35 6.87
CA TYR A 492 43.50 9.11 7.34
C TYR A 492 44.82 8.35 7.08
N LEU A 493 45.92 9.09 7.16
CA LEU A 493 47.28 8.56 7.22
C LEU A 493 48.02 9.22 8.37
N LYS A 494 48.60 8.42 9.25
CA LYS A 494 49.48 8.83 10.34
C LYS A 494 50.74 7.97 10.34
N VAL A 495 51.90 8.61 10.29
CA VAL A 495 53.21 7.94 10.25
C VAL A 495 54.09 8.45 11.38
N LEU A 496 54.59 7.53 12.20
CA LEU A 496 55.60 7.81 13.21
C LEU A 496 56.93 7.20 12.79
N VAL A 497 58.02 7.93 13.01
CA VAL A 497 59.38 7.46 12.78
C VAL A 497 60.18 7.59 14.07
N ASN A 498 60.73 6.47 14.54
CA ASN A 498 61.44 6.35 15.82
C ASN A 498 60.60 6.93 16.98
N GLY A 499 59.29 6.64 16.99
CA GLY A 499 58.31 7.11 17.98
C GLY A 499 57.87 8.57 17.87
N ASN A 500 58.35 9.33 16.87
CA ASN A 500 57.96 10.74 16.66
C ASN A 500 57.05 10.89 15.46
N LEU A 501 56.02 11.73 15.56
CA LEU A 501 55.12 12.02 14.45
C LEU A 501 55.87 12.66 13.27
N LEU A 502 55.86 11.99 12.11
CA LEU A 502 56.45 12.49 10.87
C LEU A 502 55.40 13.15 9.97
N TYR A 503 54.23 12.54 9.87
CA TYR A 503 53.15 12.98 8.97
C TYR A 503 51.79 12.53 9.50
N GLU A 504 50.79 13.41 9.43
CA GLU A 504 49.40 13.12 9.74
C GLU A 504 48.52 13.94 8.80
N ASN A 505 47.61 13.28 8.09
CA ASN A 505 46.68 13.95 7.19
C ASN A 505 45.40 13.12 6.98
N ARG A 506 44.29 13.80 6.67
CA ARG A 506 43.04 13.16 6.27
C ARG A 506 43.18 12.61 4.84
N VAL A 507 42.62 11.43 4.62
CA VAL A 507 42.42 10.85 3.28
C VAL A 507 40.91 10.83 3.05
N GLU A 508 40.44 11.66 2.13
CA GLU A 508 39.02 11.65 1.76
C GLU A 508 38.69 10.30 1.08
N THR A 509 37.64 9.65 1.55
CA THR A 509 37.20 8.35 1.05
C THR A 509 36.50 8.46 -0.30
N ASP A 510 36.39 7.35 -1.03
CA ASP A 510 35.69 7.33 -2.32
C ASP A 510 34.20 7.68 -2.17
N VAL A 511 33.55 7.15 -1.13
CA VAL A 511 32.15 7.49 -0.81
C VAL A 511 31.95 8.96 -0.45
N GLU A 512 32.89 9.59 0.24
CA GLU A 512 32.83 11.04 0.53
C GLU A 512 32.94 11.89 -0.74
N ARG A 513 33.77 11.48 -1.70
CA ARG A 513 33.88 12.15 -3.01
C ARG A 513 32.58 12.02 -3.79
N ILE A 514 32.03 10.81 -3.87
CA ILE A 514 30.73 10.53 -4.52
C ILE A 514 29.63 11.39 -3.89
N TRP A 515 29.57 11.41 -2.56
CA TRP A 515 28.59 12.19 -1.81
C TRP A 515 28.71 13.69 -2.06
N SER A 516 29.94 14.21 -2.10
CA SER A 516 30.19 15.63 -2.36
C SER A 516 29.76 16.04 -3.79
N ILE A 517 29.95 15.18 -4.79
CA ILE A 517 29.45 15.39 -6.14
C ILE A 517 27.91 15.36 -6.16
N TYR A 518 27.31 14.39 -5.46
CA TYR A 518 25.86 14.27 -5.37
C TYR A 518 25.21 15.55 -4.83
N GLN A 519 25.72 16.08 -3.72
CA GLN A 519 25.15 17.29 -3.11
C GLN A 519 25.44 18.56 -3.93
N ARG A 520 26.69 18.79 -4.35
CA ARG A 520 27.12 20.09 -4.91
C ARG A 520 26.84 20.25 -6.40
N GLU A 521 26.73 19.14 -7.12
CA GLU A 521 26.53 19.17 -8.56
C GLU A 521 25.19 18.55 -8.94
N VAL A 522 24.89 17.33 -8.49
CA VAL A 522 23.69 16.61 -8.95
C VAL A 522 22.38 17.25 -8.47
N LEU A 523 22.26 17.51 -7.16
CA LEU A 523 21.06 18.15 -6.61
C LEU A 523 20.89 19.58 -7.12
N SER A 524 21.99 20.35 -7.22
CA SER A 524 21.98 21.70 -7.78
C SER A 524 21.59 21.74 -9.26
N ASP A 525 22.10 20.81 -10.09
CA ASP A 525 21.72 20.68 -11.50
C ASP A 525 20.23 20.33 -11.64
N CYS A 526 19.70 19.46 -10.76
CA CYS A 526 18.27 19.12 -10.75
C CYS A 526 17.41 20.32 -10.32
N ARG A 527 17.83 21.06 -9.29
CA ARG A 527 17.16 22.29 -8.85
C ARG A 527 17.07 23.30 -10.00
N ALA A 528 18.19 23.56 -10.67
CA ALA A 528 18.25 24.48 -11.81
C ALA A 528 17.29 24.05 -12.93
N TYR A 529 17.23 22.74 -13.23
CA TYR A 529 16.26 22.20 -14.18
C TYR A 529 14.81 22.44 -13.77
N ILE A 530 14.45 22.20 -12.51
CA ILE A 530 13.08 22.42 -12.01
C ILE A 530 12.71 23.91 -12.08
N GLU A 531 13.60 24.79 -11.63
CA GLU A 531 13.39 26.24 -11.70
C GLU A 531 13.24 26.72 -13.15
N GLU A 532 14.04 26.21 -14.08
CA GLU A 532 13.92 26.52 -15.51
C GLU A 532 12.58 26.00 -16.10
N LYS A 533 12.26 24.73 -15.87
CA LYS A 533 11.05 24.07 -16.40
C LYS A 533 9.76 24.74 -15.92
N THR A 534 9.75 25.22 -14.69
CA THR A 534 8.58 25.85 -14.07
C THR A 534 8.52 27.36 -14.28
N GLY A 535 9.52 27.95 -14.96
CA GLY A 535 9.66 29.41 -15.04
C GLY A 535 9.79 30.07 -13.66
N GLY A 536 10.29 29.33 -12.67
CA GLY A 536 10.42 29.72 -11.27
C GLY A 536 9.17 29.54 -10.41
N LEU A 537 8.02 29.13 -10.97
CA LEU A 537 6.78 28.93 -10.21
C LEU A 537 6.57 27.46 -9.85
N ILE A 538 7.12 27.05 -8.72
CA ILE A 538 7.00 25.70 -8.17
C ILE A 538 5.71 25.59 -7.34
N THR A 539 4.89 24.56 -7.57
CA THR A 539 3.64 24.29 -6.84
C THR A 539 3.51 22.82 -6.48
N LEU A 540 2.61 22.50 -5.54
CA LEU A 540 2.33 21.12 -5.11
C LEU A 540 1.76 20.27 -6.27
N GLU A 541 0.84 20.84 -7.05
CA GLU A 541 0.17 20.22 -8.19
C GLU A 541 1.05 20.11 -9.43
N GLY A 542 2.20 20.81 -9.45
CA GLY A 542 3.17 20.77 -10.55
C GLY A 542 4.06 19.51 -10.55
N GLN A 543 3.89 18.64 -9.55
CA GLN A 543 4.62 17.40 -9.42
C GLN A 543 4.06 16.29 -10.32
N PRO A 544 4.90 15.40 -10.88
CA PRO A 544 6.35 15.36 -10.73
C PRO A 544 7.09 16.28 -11.71
N PHE A 545 8.17 16.92 -11.25
CA PHE A 545 8.97 17.83 -12.08
C PHE A 545 9.90 17.08 -13.03
N PHE A 546 10.35 15.89 -12.65
CA PHE A 546 11.11 14.96 -13.49
C PHE A 546 10.54 13.55 -13.35
N SER A 547 10.78 12.66 -14.31
CA SER A 547 10.33 11.27 -14.20
C SER A 547 11.29 10.43 -13.37
N ASN A 548 12.59 10.61 -13.60
CA ASN A 548 13.63 9.82 -12.95
C ASN A 548 14.96 10.59 -12.90
N LEU A 549 15.56 10.69 -11.70
CA LEU A 549 16.95 11.06 -11.50
C LEU A 549 17.76 9.79 -11.23
N LYS A 550 18.39 9.25 -12.27
CA LYS A 550 19.15 7.99 -12.18
C LYS A 550 20.60 8.27 -11.81
N ILE A 551 21.07 7.68 -10.71
CA ILE A 551 22.44 7.85 -10.19
C ILE A 551 23.12 6.48 -10.20
N GLU A 552 23.97 6.23 -11.18
CA GLU A 552 24.70 4.96 -11.32
C GLU A 552 26.07 5.09 -10.67
N VAL A 553 26.36 4.25 -9.67
CA VAL A 553 27.62 4.28 -8.90
C VAL A 553 28.28 2.90 -8.93
N GLU A 554 29.57 2.88 -9.19
CA GLU A 554 30.43 1.71 -9.01
C GLU A 554 31.57 2.08 -8.05
N ALA A 555 31.75 1.35 -6.95
CA ALA A 555 32.79 1.64 -5.96
C ALA A 555 33.36 0.38 -5.28
N SER A 556 34.58 0.47 -4.76
CA SER A 556 35.41 -0.62 -4.22
C SER A 556 35.20 -0.84 -2.70
N GLU A 557 33.95 -0.70 -2.28
CA GLU A 557 33.58 -0.63 -0.87
C GLU A 557 33.19 -2.00 -0.29
N PRO A 558 33.26 -2.16 1.05
CA PRO A 558 32.70 -3.29 1.76
C PRO A 558 31.22 -3.48 1.43
N ASP A 559 30.86 -4.71 1.09
CA ASP A 559 29.50 -5.17 0.88
C ASP A 559 29.48 -6.71 0.92
N PHE A 560 29.15 -7.26 2.09
CA PHE A 560 29.04 -8.72 2.31
C PHE A 560 28.16 -9.06 3.51
N ARG A 561 27.58 -10.27 3.48
CA ARG A 561 26.80 -10.82 4.60
C ARG A 561 27.70 -11.23 5.76
N LEU A 562 27.25 -10.97 6.98
CA LEU A 562 27.87 -11.48 8.20
C LEU A 562 27.26 -12.84 8.60
N PRO A 563 27.99 -13.70 9.32
CA PRO A 563 27.46 -14.96 9.86
C PRO A 563 26.57 -14.74 11.10
N SER A 564 25.72 -13.73 11.06
CA SER A 564 24.86 -13.28 12.15
C SER A 564 23.51 -12.86 11.59
N ARG A 565 22.45 -13.63 11.86
CA ARG A 565 21.08 -13.33 11.43
C ARG A 565 21.02 -12.96 9.93
N GLU A 566 20.44 -11.82 9.58
CA GLU A 566 20.46 -11.21 8.24
C GLU A 566 21.43 -10.00 8.15
N ASP A 567 22.33 -9.84 9.12
CA ASP A 567 23.22 -8.67 9.21
C ASP A 567 24.18 -8.56 8.01
N LEU A 568 24.44 -7.33 7.59
CA LEU A 568 25.38 -6.97 6.52
C LEU A 568 26.51 -6.10 7.07
N PHE A 569 27.68 -6.19 6.46
CA PHE A 569 28.74 -5.19 6.60
C PHE A 569 28.90 -4.50 5.25
N THR A 570 28.26 -3.34 5.10
CA THR A 570 28.10 -2.72 3.78
C THR A 570 28.04 -1.20 3.84
N THR A 571 29.03 -0.54 3.21
CA THR A 571 28.95 0.92 3.00
C THR A 571 28.01 1.25 1.83
N LEU A 572 27.85 0.32 0.88
CA LEU A 572 27.13 0.56 -0.38
C LEU A 572 25.61 0.59 -0.20
N ASP A 573 25.06 -0.25 0.68
CA ASP A 573 23.63 -0.16 1.04
C ASP A 573 23.36 1.16 1.77
N GLY A 574 24.20 1.53 2.76
CA GLY A 574 24.09 2.83 3.44
C GLY A 574 24.17 4.03 2.49
N LEU A 575 25.08 4.00 1.51
CA LEU A 575 25.20 5.05 0.48
C LEU A 575 23.97 5.12 -0.43
N HIS A 576 23.40 3.96 -0.80
CA HIS A 576 22.17 3.89 -1.56
C HIS A 576 21.01 4.56 -0.82
N GLU A 577 20.87 4.27 0.47
CA GLU A 577 19.87 4.86 1.36
C GLU A 577 20.08 6.37 1.56
N ASP A 578 21.33 6.79 1.80
CA ASP A 578 21.71 8.21 1.93
C ASP A 578 21.32 9.03 0.69
N MET A 579 21.63 8.55 -0.52
CA MET A 579 21.28 9.24 -1.76
C MET A 579 19.77 9.39 -1.93
N TYR A 580 19.00 8.37 -1.57
CA TYR A 580 17.55 8.43 -1.71
C TYR A 580 16.92 9.43 -0.72
N PHE A 581 17.17 9.26 0.59
CA PHE A 581 16.51 10.06 1.61
C PHE A 581 16.99 11.51 1.67
N ALA A 582 18.30 11.77 1.52
CA ALA A 582 18.79 13.14 1.48
C ALA A 582 18.30 13.88 0.23
N GLY A 583 18.17 13.18 -0.90
CA GLY A 583 17.53 13.74 -2.09
C GLY A 583 16.06 14.08 -1.86
N ALA A 584 15.30 13.20 -1.18
CA ALA A 584 13.91 13.48 -0.83
C ALA A 584 13.80 14.71 0.09
N ASP A 585 14.63 14.80 1.13
CA ASP A 585 14.65 15.94 2.05
C ASP A 585 15.10 17.24 1.36
N TYR A 586 16.01 17.15 0.39
CA TYR A 586 16.40 18.30 -0.44
C TYR A 586 15.20 18.91 -1.16
N PHE A 587 14.35 18.10 -1.80
CA PHE A 587 13.18 18.60 -2.52
C PHE A 587 12.04 19.04 -1.60
N LYS A 588 11.86 18.42 -0.42
CA LYS A 588 10.94 18.95 0.60
C LYS A 588 11.33 20.37 1.01
N ASN A 589 12.63 20.60 1.28
CA ASN A 589 13.15 21.92 1.64
C ASN A 589 13.08 22.92 0.47
N LEU A 590 13.30 22.48 -0.77
CA LEU A 590 13.07 23.32 -1.96
C LEU A 590 11.60 23.77 -2.05
N GLY A 591 10.67 22.85 -1.79
CA GLY A 591 9.23 23.14 -1.72
C GLY A 591 8.90 24.20 -0.68
N MET A 592 9.43 24.04 0.53
CA MET A 592 9.25 25.01 1.60
C MET A 592 9.87 26.37 1.25
N GLU A 593 11.05 26.40 0.63
CA GLU A 593 11.72 27.63 0.20
C GLU A 593 10.91 28.37 -0.88
N LYS A 594 10.40 27.65 -1.89
CA LYS A 594 9.83 28.25 -3.10
C LYS A 594 8.31 28.40 -3.08
N ALA A 595 7.61 27.53 -2.36
CA ALA A 595 6.15 27.42 -2.39
C ALA A 595 5.51 27.40 -0.99
N GLY A 596 6.29 27.28 0.09
CA GLY A 596 5.78 27.17 1.45
C GLY A 596 5.06 25.85 1.74
N VAL A 597 5.24 24.83 0.89
CA VAL A 597 4.63 23.49 1.00
C VAL A 597 5.67 22.43 0.72
N MET A 598 5.57 21.26 1.36
CA MET A 598 6.51 20.16 1.10
C MET A 598 6.23 19.53 -0.26
N LEU A 599 7.30 19.29 -1.03
CA LEU A 599 7.27 18.50 -2.25
C LEU A 599 7.65 17.06 -1.91
N ASP A 600 6.70 16.15 -2.04
CA ASP A 600 6.82 14.73 -1.67
C ASP A 600 6.69 13.77 -2.86
N ALA A 601 6.66 14.30 -4.08
CA ALA A 601 6.66 13.56 -5.34
C ALA A 601 7.42 14.31 -6.45
N PRO A 602 8.66 14.79 -6.23
CA PRO A 602 9.39 15.57 -7.24
C PRO A 602 9.69 14.76 -8.52
N GLY A 603 9.69 13.44 -8.40
CA GLY A 603 10.12 12.45 -9.39
C GLY A 603 10.93 11.35 -8.70
N LEU A 604 11.11 10.20 -9.36
CA LEU A 604 11.87 9.10 -8.76
C LEU A 604 13.36 9.42 -8.66
N ILE A 605 13.91 9.51 -7.46
CA ILE A 605 15.37 9.54 -7.24
C ILE A 605 15.83 8.09 -7.20
N LEU A 606 16.60 7.64 -8.19
CA LEU A 606 16.96 6.23 -8.38
C LEU A 606 18.48 6.01 -8.28
N PRO A 607 19.01 5.78 -7.07
CA PRO A 607 20.36 5.24 -6.90
C PRO A 607 20.43 3.81 -7.46
N VAL A 608 21.49 3.53 -8.22
CA VAL A 608 21.82 2.21 -8.77
C VAL A 608 23.29 1.96 -8.45
N VAL A 609 23.53 1.47 -7.25
CA VAL A 609 24.87 1.28 -6.68
C VAL A 609 25.31 -0.17 -6.87
N ARG A 610 26.53 -0.37 -7.35
CA ARG A 610 27.15 -1.68 -7.54
C ARG A 610 28.56 -1.71 -6.99
N LYS A 611 28.93 -2.86 -6.44
CA LYS A 611 30.30 -3.13 -6.03
C LYS A 611 31.21 -3.33 -7.25
N LYS A 612 32.37 -2.66 -7.26
CA LYS A 612 33.42 -2.85 -8.27
C LYS A 612 34.78 -2.44 -7.73
N ASN A 613 35.76 -3.34 -7.84
CA ASN A 613 37.10 -3.09 -7.31
C ASN A 613 37.84 -1.96 -8.07
N GLY A 614 38.56 -1.14 -7.31
CA GLY A 614 39.39 -0.04 -7.79
C GLY A 614 38.64 1.28 -7.94
N LYS A 615 39.18 2.16 -8.79
CA LYS A 615 38.71 3.55 -8.96
C LYS A 615 37.18 3.66 -9.10
N PRO A 616 36.51 4.50 -8.28
CA PRO A 616 35.06 4.66 -8.32
C PRO A 616 34.60 5.35 -9.60
N ARG A 617 33.35 5.12 -9.96
CA ARG A 617 32.67 5.75 -11.10
C ARG A 617 31.28 6.21 -10.71
N MET A 618 30.90 7.37 -11.21
CA MET A 618 29.54 7.89 -11.04
C MET A 618 29.04 8.43 -12.38
N LYS A 619 27.83 8.02 -12.77
CA LYS A 619 27.14 8.53 -13.95
C LYS A 619 25.71 8.90 -13.56
N VAL A 620 25.32 10.12 -13.90
CA VAL A 620 23.99 10.65 -13.58
C VAL A 620 23.23 10.92 -14.85
N THR A 621 21.95 10.58 -14.86
CA THR A 621 21.03 10.86 -15.98
C THR A 621 19.71 11.35 -15.43
N LEU A 622 19.32 12.57 -15.82
CA LEU A 622 18.01 13.12 -15.52
C LEU A 622 17.05 12.83 -16.69
N TYR A 623 15.87 12.31 -16.36
CA TYR A 623 14.80 12.06 -17.30
C TYR A 623 13.57 12.90 -16.94
N THR A 624 12.90 13.44 -17.95
CA THR A 624 11.56 14.01 -17.84
C THR A 624 10.54 13.05 -18.43
N GLN A 625 9.26 13.34 -18.22
CA GLN A 625 8.19 12.76 -19.02
C GLN A 625 8.11 13.45 -20.37
N LYS A 626 7.68 12.71 -21.40
CA LYS A 626 7.43 13.27 -22.73
C LYS A 626 6.34 14.36 -22.72
N ALA A 627 5.38 14.28 -21.82
CA ALA A 627 4.42 15.36 -21.53
C ALA A 627 3.92 15.29 -20.08
N GLN A 628 3.22 16.33 -19.61
CA GLN A 628 2.58 16.36 -18.28
C GLN A 628 1.15 15.80 -18.28
N GLU A 629 0.47 15.90 -19.41
CA GLU A 629 -0.91 15.48 -19.61
C GLU A 629 -1.06 14.88 -21.02
N PRO A 630 -2.08 14.04 -21.26
CA PRO A 630 -2.40 13.55 -22.60
C PRO A 630 -2.86 14.69 -23.52
N PHE A 631 -2.46 14.63 -24.80
CA PHE A 631 -2.86 15.59 -25.82
C PHE A 631 -2.64 15.05 -27.24
N ILE A 632 -3.20 15.71 -28.25
CA ILE A 632 -2.95 15.41 -29.67
C ILE A 632 -2.16 16.54 -30.31
N SER A 633 -1.08 16.19 -31.00
CA SER A 633 -0.27 17.09 -31.83
C SER A 633 -0.62 16.87 -33.30
N SER A 634 -1.32 17.83 -33.92
CA SER A 634 -1.72 17.78 -35.33
C SER A 634 -1.17 19.01 -36.05
N GLY A 635 -0.04 18.85 -36.73
CA GLY A 635 0.69 19.98 -37.33
C GLY A 635 1.20 20.96 -36.26
N SER A 636 0.71 22.20 -36.26
CA SER A 636 1.04 23.21 -35.23
C SER A 636 0.00 23.31 -34.11
N GLU A 637 -1.08 22.52 -34.17
CA GLU A 637 -2.17 22.58 -33.21
C GLU A 637 -1.97 21.54 -32.10
N ARG A 638 -2.13 21.99 -30.84
CA ARG A 638 -2.19 21.14 -29.66
C ARG A 638 -3.64 21.05 -29.17
N ILE A 639 -4.22 19.85 -29.25
CA ILE A 639 -5.62 19.60 -28.89
C ILE A 639 -5.66 18.92 -27.51
N LEU A 640 -6.40 19.53 -26.59
CA LEU A 640 -6.63 19.08 -25.21
C LEU A 640 -8.09 18.63 -25.03
N ALA A 641 -8.42 18.12 -23.84
CA ALA A 641 -9.79 17.81 -23.45
C ALA A 641 -10.73 19.02 -23.64
N ARG A 642 -11.95 18.78 -24.13
CA ARG A 642 -12.97 19.82 -24.36
C ARG A 642 -14.02 19.93 -23.25
N GLY A 643 -13.85 19.19 -22.16
CA GLY A 643 -14.72 19.21 -20.98
C GLY A 643 -14.05 18.54 -19.79
N SER A 644 -14.68 18.61 -18.63
CA SER A 644 -14.21 18.02 -17.37
C SER A 644 -15.29 17.23 -16.66
N ARG A 645 -14.92 16.51 -15.59
CA ARG A 645 -15.85 15.82 -14.68
C ARG A 645 -17.00 16.70 -14.17
N GLN A 646 -16.78 18.01 -14.06
CA GLN A 646 -17.80 18.96 -13.59
C GLN A 646 -18.78 19.37 -14.70
N THR A 647 -18.35 19.38 -15.96
CA THR A 647 -19.17 19.87 -17.09
C THR A 647 -19.88 18.76 -17.84
N ILE A 648 -19.39 17.52 -17.74
CA ILE A 648 -19.92 16.34 -18.44
C ILE A 648 -20.83 15.57 -17.48
N GLN A 649 -22.05 15.27 -17.91
CA GLN A 649 -23.02 14.49 -17.15
C GLN A 649 -23.40 13.23 -17.93
N ILE A 650 -23.23 12.07 -17.29
CA ILE A 650 -23.55 10.76 -17.87
C ILE A 650 -24.37 9.93 -16.87
N TRP A 651 -25.54 9.48 -17.30
CA TRP A 651 -26.44 8.65 -16.49
C TRP A 651 -27.20 7.65 -17.34
N MET A 652 -27.75 6.62 -16.71
CA MET A 652 -28.59 5.64 -17.40
C MET A 652 -30.05 6.08 -17.41
N GLU A 653 -30.66 6.13 -18.60
CA GLU A 653 -32.08 6.43 -18.75
C GLU A 653 -32.94 5.16 -18.73
N ALA A 654 -32.49 4.08 -19.38
CA ALA A 654 -33.32 2.89 -19.52
C ALA A 654 -32.51 1.62 -19.73
N VAL A 655 -33.12 0.48 -19.39
CA VAL A 655 -32.77 -0.84 -19.92
C VAL A 655 -33.97 -1.36 -20.70
N GLU A 656 -33.74 -1.76 -21.95
CA GLU A 656 -34.80 -2.19 -22.88
C GLU A 656 -34.47 -3.58 -23.46
N GLU A 657 -35.50 -4.40 -23.67
CA GLU A 657 -35.39 -5.69 -24.34
C GLU A 657 -36.08 -5.56 -25.70
N THR A 658 -35.29 -5.63 -26.77
CA THR A 658 -35.78 -5.50 -28.15
C THR A 658 -35.48 -6.77 -28.93
N LYS A 659 -35.90 -6.82 -30.20
CA LYS A 659 -35.54 -7.94 -31.10
C LYS A 659 -34.03 -8.07 -31.34
N GLU A 660 -33.27 -7.01 -31.09
CA GLU A 660 -31.80 -6.99 -31.24
C GLU A 660 -31.08 -7.52 -29.99
N GLY A 661 -31.82 -7.77 -28.90
CA GLY A 661 -31.32 -8.16 -27.59
C GLY A 661 -31.58 -7.09 -26.54
N ARG A 662 -30.86 -7.20 -25.42
CA ARG A 662 -30.96 -6.26 -24.30
C ARG A 662 -30.02 -5.08 -24.46
N GLY A 663 -30.56 -3.87 -24.29
CA GLY A 663 -29.81 -2.62 -24.40
C GLY A 663 -29.84 -1.76 -23.15
N ALA A 664 -28.75 -1.04 -22.90
CA ALA A 664 -28.72 0.07 -21.94
C ALA A 664 -28.71 1.42 -22.68
N VAL A 665 -29.61 2.33 -22.30
CA VAL A 665 -29.73 3.68 -22.85
C VAL A 665 -29.00 4.67 -21.97
N ILE A 666 -27.87 5.18 -22.47
CA ILE A 666 -26.97 6.09 -21.76
C ILE A 666 -27.13 7.50 -22.30
N ARG A 667 -27.42 8.46 -21.42
CA ARG A 667 -27.51 9.88 -21.77
C ARG A 667 -26.19 10.56 -21.48
N ILE A 668 -25.75 11.41 -22.41
CA ILE A 668 -24.50 12.16 -22.32
C ILE A 668 -24.82 13.64 -22.60
N GLU A 669 -24.53 14.50 -21.63
CA GLU A 669 -24.65 15.95 -21.74
C GLU A 669 -23.29 16.62 -21.49
N GLY A 670 -22.99 17.70 -22.23
CA GLY A 670 -21.78 18.50 -22.05
C GLY A 670 -20.50 17.97 -22.73
N ALA A 671 -20.53 16.76 -23.30
CA ALA A 671 -19.41 16.22 -24.09
C ALA A 671 -19.42 16.73 -25.54
N ASP A 672 -18.27 16.73 -26.21
CA ASP A 672 -18.16 17.07 -27.64
C ASP A 672 -18.78 15.96 -28.50
N GLU A 673 -19.77 16.30 -29.34
CA GLU A 673 -20.52 15.35 -30.17
C GLU A 673 -19.61 14.52 -31.10
N LYS A 674 -18.49 15.08 -31.59
CA LYS A 674 -17.53 14.33 -32.42
C LYS A 674 -16.81 13.25 -31.62
N VAL A 675 -16.50 13.54 -30.35
CA VAL A 675 -15.89 12.57 -29.44
C VAL A 675 -16.88 11.45 -29.12
N VAL A 676 -18.16 11.77 -28.86
CA VAL A 676 -19.18 10.74 -28.63
C VAL A 676 -19.36 9.84 -29.86
N ALA A 677 -19.43 10.42 -31.06
CA ALA A 677 -19.53 9.66 -32.30
C ALA A 677 -18.31 8.76 -32.53
N ALA A 678 -17.10 9.27 -32.30
CA ALA A 678 -15.86 8.50 -32.40
C ALA A 678 -15.78 7.38 -31.36
N TYR A 679 -16.17 7.66 -30.11
CA TYR A 679 -16.23 6.67 -29.04
C TYR A 679 -17.18 5.52 -29.40
N ALA A 680 -18.37 5.84 -29.91
CA ALA A 680 -19.34 4.85 -30.38
C ALA A 680 -18.77 3.98 -31.54
N GLU A 681 -18.06 4.57 -32.49
CA GLU A 681 -17.44 3.85 -33.61
C GLU A 681 -16.34 2.88 -33.11
N LEU A 682 -15.46 3.34 -32.21
CA LEU A 682 -14.38 2.52 -31.67
C LEU A 682 -14.92 1.40 -30.77
N LEU A 683 -15.96 1.69 -29.98
CA LEU A 683 -16.65 0.69 -29.16
C LEU A 683 -17.24 -0.41 -30.05
N LYS A 684 -17.90 -0.03 -31.16
CA LYS A 684 -18.47 -0.98 -32.13
C LYS A 684 -17.41 -1.90 -32.76
N LYS A 685 -16.17 -1.41 -32.88
CA LYS A 685 -15.02 -2.18 -33.38
C LYS A 685 -14.35 -3.04 -32.30
N GLY A 686 -14.80 -2.98 -31.05
CA GLY A 686 -14.19 -3.70 -29.92
C GLY A 686 -12.84 -3.13 -29.49
N LEU A 687 -12.55 -1.86 -29.82
CA LEU A 687 -11.27 -1.22 -29.54
C LEU A 687 -11.24 -0.45 -28.22
N LEU A 688 -12.35 -0.39 -27.49
CA LEU A 688 -12.43 0.24 -26.18
C LEU A 688 -12.49 -0.83 -25.08
N ASP A 689 -11.76 -0.61 -23.99
CA ASP A 689 -11.68 -1.54 -22.86
C ASP A 689 -13.04 -1.71 -22.18
N ILE A 690 -13.84 -0.64 -22.09
CA ILE A 690 -15.20 -0.70 -21.52
C ILE A 690 -16.07 -1.78 -22.17
N GLY A 691 -15.97 -1.94 -23.50
CA GLY A 691 -16.78 -2.89 -24.26
C GLY A 691 -16.42 -4.35 -23.99
N LYS A 692 -15.21 -4.61 -23.49
CA LYS A 692 -14.72 -5.95 -23.16
C LYS A 692 -15.17 -6.42 -21.77
N LYS A 693 -15.67 -5.50 -20.95
CA LYS A 693 -16.05 -5.77 -19.56
C LYS A 693 -17.55 -5.73 -19.31
N LEU A 694 -18.39 -5.35 -20.28
CA LEU A 694 -19.84 -5.23 -20.06
C LEU A 694 -20.49 -6.61 -19.83
N HIS A 695 -21.30 -6.71 -18.78
CA HIS A 695 -22.05 -7.92 -18.47
C HIS A 695 -23.56 -7.68 -18.64
N GLY A 696 -24.25 -8.68 -19.20
CA GLY A 696 -25.71 -8.70 -19.28
C GLY A 696 -26.35 -7.75 -20.32
N MET A 697 -25.56 -7.11 -21.19
CA MET A 697 -26.06 -6.25 -22.27
C MET A 697 -25.53 -6.69 -23.64
N ASP A 698 -26.36 -6.57 -24.67
CA ASP A 698 -26.03 -6.83 -26.08
C ASP A 698 -25.69 -5.55 -26.84
N TYR A 699 -26.20 -4.41 -26.40
CA TYR A 699 -25.87 -3.11 -27.00
C TYR A 699 -25.93 -1.96 -25.99
N LEU A 700 -25.23 -0.88 -26.31
CA LEU A 700 -25.38 0.41 -25.67
C LEU A 700 -25.98 1.41 -26.65
N LYS A 701 -26.96 2.19 -26.20
CA LYS A 701 -27.50 3.32 -26.94
C LYS A 701 -26.98 4.61 -26.30
N LEU A 702 -26.00 5.22 -26.96
CA LEU A 702 -25.39 6.48 -26.52
C LEU A 702 -26.17 7.65 -27.12
N ALA A 703 -26.86 8.42 -26.28
CA ALA A 703 -27.65 9.57 -26.70
C ALA A 703 -27.01 10.88 -26.22
N ALA A 704 -26.55 11.70 -27.16
CA ALA A 704 -25.94 13.00 -26.93
C ALA A 704 -26.64 14.08 -27.77
N GLY A 705 -27.19 15.09 -27.11
CA GLY A 705 -28.01 16.11 -27.79
C GLY A 705 -29.25 15.51 -28.48
N THR A 706 -29.47 15.81 -29.76
CA THR A 706 -30.55 15.21 -30.56
C THR A 706 -30.17 13.89 -31.23
N ASP A 707 -28.90 13.52 -31.18
CA ASP A 707 -28.37 12.35 -31.86
C ASP A 707 -28.26 11.16 -30.91
N SER A 708 -28.48 9.96 -31.45
CA SER A 708 -28.30 8.71 -30.71
C SER A 708 -27.63 7.66 -31.58
N CYS A 709 -26.65 6.95 -31.03
CA CYS A 709 -25.95 5.87 -31.70
C CYS A 709 -26.14 4.56 -30.91
N THR A 710 -26.64 3.52 -31.57
CA THR A 710 -26.72 2.17 -31.01
C THR A 710 -25.47 1.38 -31.40
N VAL A 711 -24.78 0.87 -30.40
CA VAL A 711 -23.51 0.15 -30.54
C VAL A 711 -23.65 -1.25 -29.97
N PRO A 712 -23.52 -2.31 -30.78
CA PRO A 712 -23.48 -3.67 -30.26
C PRO A 712 -22.22 -3.85 -29.40
N VAL A 713 -22.36 -4.58 -28.30
CA VAL A 713 -21.26 -4.93 -27.38
C VAL A 713 -21.23 -6.44 -27.17
N SER A 714 -20.03 -6.97 -26.95
CA SER A 714 -19.86 -8.38 -26.62
C SER A 714 -20.10 -8.58 -25.14
N ARG A 715 -21.02 -9.49 -24.78
CA ARG A 715 -21.18 -9.91 -23.39
C ARG A 715 -19.87 -10.52 -22.88
N ALA A 716 -19.33 -9.97 -21.79
CA ALA A 716 -18.25 -10.61 -21.07
C ALA A 716 -18.77 -11.95 -20.48
N GLY A 717 -18.07 -13.04 -20.80
CA GLY A 717 -18.42 -14.37 -20.31
C GLY A 717 -17.94 -14.59 -18.88
N ASP A 718 -18.62 -15.50 -18.16
CA ASP A 718 -18.15 -15.95 -16.85
C ASP A 718 -16.85 -16.74 -16.98
N THR A 719 -15.93 -16.54 -16.04
CA THR A 719 -14.68 -17.29 -16.00
C THR A 719 -14.92 -18.68 -15.42
N GLU A 720 -14.61 -19.72 -16.19
CA GLU A 720 -14.72 -21.10 -15.73
C GLU A 720 -13.82 -21.38 -14.53
N LYS A 721 -14.37 -22.08 -13.52
CA LYS A 721 -13.70 -22.41 -12.26
C LYS A 721 -13.17 -23.85 -12.28
N THR A 722 -12.02 -24.06 -12.92
CA THR A 722 -11.47 -25.39 -13.21
C THR A 722 -10.21 -25.78 -12.43
N LEU A 723 -9.55 -24.83 -11.76
CA LEU A 723 -8.29 -25.07 -11.06
C LEU A 723 -8.51 -25.33 -9.57
N HIS A 724 -7.71 -26.22 -8.98
CA HIS A 724 -7.63 -26.40 -7.54
C HIS A 724 -6.44 -25.60 -6.99
N ILE A 725 -6.61 -24.93 -5.85
CA ILE A 725 -5.59 -24.03 -5.29
C ILE A 725 -4.25 -24.74 -4.98
N SER A 726 -4.30 -26.03 -4.60
CA SER A 726 -3.10 -26.82 -4.32
C SER A 726 -2.27 -27.16 -5.56
N ASP A 727 -2.82 -26.99 -6.77
CA ASP A 727 -2.10 -27.23 -8.04
C ASP A 727 -1.38 -25.97 -8.54
N ILE A 728 -1.54 -24.85 -7.86
CA ILE A 728 -0.93 -23.56 -8.19
C ILE A 728 0.38 -23.40 -7.41
N ASP A 729 1.46 -23.08 -8.12
CA ASP A 729 2.71 -22.63 -7.49
C ASP A 729 2.56 -21.18 -7.03
N LEU A 730 2.36 -21.02 -5.72
CA LEU A 730 2.21 -19.73 -5.04
C LEU A 730 3.55 -19.10 -4.64
N SER A 731 4.69 -19.72 -4.97
CA SER A 731 6.02 -19.17 -4.73
C SER A 731 6.31 -18.83 -3.26
N GLU A 732 5.90 -19.71 -2.33
CA GLU A 732 5.95 -19.46 -0.86
C GLU A 732 7.34 -19.04 -0.36
N ASN A 733 8.43 -19.52 -0.98
CA ASN A 733 9.82 -19.24 -0.59
C ASN A 733 10.56 -18.30 -1.57
N GLU A 734 9.88 -17.80 -2.60
CA GLU A 734 10.49 -16.99 -3.65
C GLU A 734 9.93 -15.57 -3.64
N LEU A 735 10.80 -14.60 -3.94
CA LEU A 735 10.42 -13.20 -4.02
C LEU A 735 9.51 -12.96 -5.24
N ILE A 736 8.26 -12.60 -5.01
CA ILE A 736 7.26 -12.42 -6.07
C ILE A 736 7.40 -11.03 -6.68
N GLY A 737 7.83 -10.94 -7.94
CA GLY A 737 7.75 -9.70 -8.73
C GLY A 737 6.40 -9.54 -9.45
N TYR A 738 6.12 -8.36 -9.99
CA TYR A 738 4.84 -8.05 -10.66
C TYR A 738 4.41 -9.08 -11.72
N ARG A 739 5.35 -9.61 -12.52
CA ARG A 739 5.03 -10.62 -13.55
C ARG A 739 4.49 -11.91 -12.95
N LYS A 740 5.14 -12.45 -11.91
CA LYS A 740 4.73 -13.69 -11.24
C LYS A 740 3.43 -13.46 -10.46
N TYR A 741 3.25 -12.28 -9.86
CA TYR A 741 2.00 -11.85 -9.26
C TYR A 741 0.82 -11.93 -10.27
N ILE A 742 0.95 -11.33 -11.46
CA ILE A 742 -0.11 -11.39 -12.49
C ILE A 742 -0.36 -12.83 -12.98
N GLU A 743 0.68 -13.67 -13.07
CA GLU A 743 0.54 -15.09 -13.41
C GLU A 743 -0.31 -15.84 -12.37
N ILE A 744 -0.01 -15.67 -11.08
CA ILE A 744 -0.78 -16.27 -9.98
C ILE A 744 -2.22 -15.75 -10.00
N ILE A 745 -2.42 -14.43 -10.11
CA ILE A 745 -3.76 -13.82 -10.23
C ILE A 745 -4.56 -14.41 -11.39
N GLY A 746 -3.91 -14.62 -12.54
CA GLY A 746 -4.53 -15.26 -13.70
C GLY A 746 -5.05 -16.65 -13.38
N GLN A 747 -4.30 -17.45 -12.61
CA GLN A 747 -4.71 -18.79 -12.19
C GLN A 747 -5.80 -18.74 -11.10
N LEU A 748 -5.71 -17.83 -10.14
CA LEU A 748 -6.72 -17.67 -9.07
C LEU A 748 -8.11 -17.30 -9.61
N LYS A 749 -8.19 -16.61 -10.76
CA LYS A 749 -9.48 -16.35 -11.45
C LYS A 749 -10.24 -17.65 -11.77
N HIS A 750 -9.55 -18.78 -11.91
CA HIS A 750 -10.13 -20.09 -12.22
C HIS A 750 -10.34 -21.00 -10.99
N VAL A 751 -10.12 -20.51 -9.77
CA VAL A 751 -10.30 -21.31 -8.54
C VAL A 751 -11.73 -21.14 -8.00
N PRO A 752 -12.47 -22.24 -7.73
CA PRO A 752 -13.77 -22.18 -7.05
C PRO A 752 -13.68 -21.53 -5.65
N GLY A 753 -14.76 -20.90 -5.19
CA GLY A 753 -14.77 -20.20 -3.91
C GLY A 753 -14.07 -18.83 -3.91
N LEU A 754 -13.40 -18.46 -5.01
CA LEU A 754 -12.74 -17.16 -5.15
C LEU A 754 -13.43 -16.27 -6.18
N ARG A 755 -13.47 -14.97 -5.88
CA ARG A 755 -13.76 -13.92 -6.84
C ARG A 755 -12.56 -12.99 -6.94
N VAL A 756 -11.97 -12.89 -8.13
CA VAL A 756 -10.74 -12.12 -8.38
C VAL A 756 -11.04 -11.00 -9.36
N TYR A 757 -10.72 -9.77 -8.99
CA TYR A 757 -11.08 -8.58 -9.78
C TYR A 757 -10.06 -7.46 -9.63
N ARG A 758 -9.98 -6.64 -10.67
CA ARG A 758 -9.08 -5.48 -10.72
C ARG A 758 -9.68 -4.36 -9.86
N THR A 759 -8.88 -3.79 -8.96
CA THR A 759 -9.31 -2.71 -8.07
C THR A 759 -8.86 -1.35 -8.58
N ALA A 760 -7.66 -1.27 -9.16
CA ALA A 760 -7.08 -0.05 -9.70
C ALA A 760 -6.05 -0.34 -10.80
N VAL A 761 -5.60 0.72 -11.47
CA VAL A 761 -4.44 0.74 -12.35
C VAL A 761 -3.45 1.76 -11.79
N SER A 762 -2.17 1.42 -11.74
CA SER A 762 -1.11 2.24 -11.15
C SER A 762 -0.72 3.44 -12.01
N TYR A 763 0.13 4.31 -11.47
CA TYR A 763 0.66 5.47 -12.16
C TYR A 763 1.27 5.10 -13.53
N THR A 764 1.96 3.96 -13.64
CA THR A 764 2.58 3.51 -14.89
C THR A 764 1.77 2.47 -15.68
N GLY A 765 0.50 2.26 -15.34
CA GLY A 765 -0.40 1.39 -16.13
C GLY A 765 -0.37 -0.09 -15.73
N ARG A 766 0.05 -0.43 -14.51
CA ARG A 766 0.02 -1.81 -13.97
C ARG A 766 -1.28 -2.06 -13.22
N GLU A 767 -1.81 -3.27 -13.34
CA GLU A 767 -3.10 -3.62 -12.73
C GLU A 767 -2.92 -4.11 -11.30
N ILE A 768 -3.80 -3.65 -10.41
CA ILE A 768 -3.90 -4.07 -9.01
C ILE A 768 -5.16 -4.91 -8.85
N TYR A 769 -5.06 -6.02 -8.12
CA TYR A 769 -6.14 -7.00 -7.97
C TYR A 769 -6.41 -7.28 -6.50
N ALA A 770 -7.66 -7.65 -6.22
CA ALA A 770 -8.08 -8.20 -4.96
C ALA A 770 -8.72 -9.59 -5.16
N VAL A 771 -8.68 -10.39 -4.11
CA VAL A 771 -9.25 -11.73 -4.03
C VAL A 771 -10.28 -11.75 -2.90
N GLU A 772 -11.55 -11.82 -3.25
CA GLU A 772 -12.67 -12.00 -2.33
C GLU A 772 -12.91 -13.50 -2.10
N ILE A 773 -13.01 -13.91 -0.83
CA ILE A 773 -13.36 -15.28 -0.44
C ILE A 773 -14.88 -15.38 -0.32
N LEU A 774 -15.50 -16.30 -1.05
CA LEU A 774 -16.96 -16.38 -1.16
C LEU A 774 -17.57 -17.46 -0.24
N PRO A 775 -18.74 -17.20 0.37
CA PRO A 775 -19.56 -18.25 0.96
C PRO A 775 -20.15 -19.18 -0.12
N GLU A 776 -20.62 -20.36 0.29
CA GLU A 776 -21.29 -21.34 -0.57
C GLU A 776 -22.75 -20.96 -0.87
N TYR A 777 -22.96 -19.78 -1.47
CA TYR A 777 -24.29 -19.27 -1.84
C TYR A 777 -24.61 -19.48 -3.32
N LYS A 778 -25.91 -19.56 -3.62
CA LYS A 778 -26.42 -19.65 -5.00
C LYS A 778 -27.15 -18.36 -5.39
N GLY A 779 -27.02 -18.00 -6.66
CA GLY A 779 -27.70 -16.84 -7.23
C GLY A 779 -27.10 -15.51 -6.78
N TYR A 780 -27.94 -14.49 -6.73
CA TYR A 780 -27.55 -13.14 -6.32
C TYR A 780 -27.27 -13.10 -4.81
N MET A 781 -26.19 -12.43 -4.41
CA MET A 781 -25.81 -12.22 -3.02
C MET A 781 -25.90 -10.73 -2.68
N SER A 782 -26.72 -10.36 -1.71
CA SER A 782 -26.85 -8.97 -1.30
C SER A 782 -25.68 -8.54 -0.43
N ARG A 783 -25.00 -7.49 -0.89
CA ARG A 783 -23.98 -6.78 -0.10
C ARG A 783 -24.57 -6.26 1.20
N THR A 784 -25.74 -5.62 1.15
CA THR A 784 -26.39 -5.01 2.31
C THR A 784 -26.65 -6.03 3.40
N LYS A 785 -27.24 -7.19 3.06
CA LYS A 785 -27.52 -8.25 4.05
C LYS A 785 -26.25 -8.90 4.59
N ARG A 786 -25.26 -9.14 3.74
CA ARG A 786 -23.98 -9.73 4.16
C ARG A 786 -23.23 -8.84 5.17
N ILE A 787 -23.14 -7.54 4.93
CA ILE A 787 -22.46 -6.61 5.85
C ILE A 787 -23.28 -6.41 7.14
N THR A 788 -24.61 -6.43 7.04
CA THR A 788 -25.48 -6.34 8.21
C THR A 788 -25.32 -7.56 9.13
N ARG A 789 -25.17 -8.76 8.57
CA ARG A 789 -25.10 -10.00 9.36
C ARG A 789 -23.72 -10.35 9.85
N TYR A 790 -22.68 -10.08 9.06
CA TYR A 790 -21.34 -10.61 9.32
C TYR A 790 -20.29 -9.50 9.35
N PRO A 791 -19.28 -9.61 10.22
CA PRO A 791 -18.13 -8.73 10.19
C PRO A 791 -17.40 -8.79 8.85
N SER A 792 -16.73 -7.69 8.51
CA SER A 792 -15.93 -7.56 7.29
C SER A 792 -14.47 -7.28 7.61
N GLU A 793 -13.55 -7.89 6.87
CA GLU A 793 -12.11 -7.68 6.99
C GLU A 793 -11.45 -7.45 5.63
N ILE A 794 -10.53 -6.49 5.58
CA ILE A 794 -9.60 -6.30 4.45
C ILE A 794 -8.19 -6.61 4.94
N VAL A 795 -7.52 -7.54 4.27
CA VAL A 795 -6.07 -7.76 4.42
C VAL A 795 -5.36 -7.13 3.23
N ASN A 796 -4.69 -6.01 3.46
CA ASN A 796 -3.86 -5.34 2.48
C ASN A 796 -2.41 -5.83 2.61
N SER A 797 -1.69 -5.93 1.50
CA SER A 797 -0.31 -6.39 1.50
C SER A 797 0.53 -5.58 0.53
N ARG A 798 1.78 -5.35 0.94
CA ARG A 798 2.82 -4.74 0.13
C ARG A 798 2.44 -3.35 -0.39
N HIS A 799 1.92 -2.54 0.53
CA HIS A 799 1.79 -1.11 0.37
C HIS A 799 3.15 -0.46 0.10
N HIS A 800 4.16 -0.87 0.88
CA HIS A 800 5.54 -0.60 0.55
C HIS A 800 6.15 -1.78 -0.18
N ALA A 801 6.82 -1.52 -1.30
CA ALA A 801 7.11 -2.61 -2.22
C ALA A 801 8.34 -3.44 -1.86
N ASN A 802 9.24 -2.90 -1.04
CA ASN A 802 10.42 -3.59 -0.51
C ASN A 802 10.10 -4.52 0.68
N GLU A 803 8.90 -4.43 1.24
CA GLU A 803 8.37 -5.26 2.35
C GLU A 803 7.66 -6.49 1.76
N VAL A 804 8.45 -7.52 1.45
CA VAL A 804 8.10 -8.50 0.40
C VAL A 804 7.26 -9.69 0.85
N SER A 805 7.34 -10.08 2.12
CA SER A 805 6.77 -11.34 2.63
C SER A 805 5.26 -11.30 2.77
N SER A 806 4.67 -10.10 2.89
CA SER A 806 3.22 -9.88 2.93
C SER A 806 2.49 -10.43 1.70
N THR A 807 3.06 -10.30 0.49
CA THR A 807 2.49 -10.90 -0.73
C THR A 807 2.46 -12.43 -0.65
N ASN A 808 3.55 -13.03 -0.15
CA ASN A 808 3.65 -14.48 0.01
C ASN A 808 2.62 -14.96 1.03
N ALA A 809 2.51 -14.27 2.17
CA ALA A 809 1.55 -14.55 3.22
C ALA A 809 0.10 -14.45 2.72
N ALA A 810 -0.23 -13.44 1.90
CA ALA A 810 -1.56 -13.29 1.31
C ALA A 810 -1.97 -14.52 0.47
N PHE A 811 -1.05 -15.06 -0.33
CA PHE A 811 -1.32 -16.28 -1.09
C PHE A 811 -1.39 -17.53 -0.21
N MET A 812 -0.52 -17.64 0.80
CA MET A 812 -0.57 -18.72 1.79
C MET A 812 -1.89 -18.69 2.57
N LEU A 813 -2.40 -17.50 2.92
CA LEU A 813 -3.68 -17.30 3.59
C LEU A 813 -4.83 -17.79 2.71
N ILE A 814 -4.89 -17.36 1.44
CA ILE A 814 -5.90 -17.84 0.48
C ILE A 814 -5.89 -19.38 0.39
N LYS A 815 -4.70 -19.98 0.25
CA LYS A 815 -4.56 -21.45 0.18
C LYS A 815 -5.03 -22.12 1.46
N THR A 816 -4.65 -21.59 2.61
CA THR A 816 -5.03 -22.14 3.93
C THR A 816 -6.55 -22.10 4.11
N LEU A 817 -7.20 -20.97 3.84
CA LEU A 817 -8.65 -20.80 3.96
C LEU A 817 -9.44 -21.75 3.05
N LEU A 818 -8.90 -22.11 1.89
CA LEU A 818 -9.54 -23.01 0.94
C LEU A 818 -9.26 -24.51 1.18
N THR A 819 -8.23 -24.85 1.97
CA THR A 819 -7.77 -26.25 2.08
C THR A 819 -7.76 -26.82 3.49
N ASP A 820 -7.72 -25.98 4.51
CA ASP A 820 -7.73 -26.43 5.90
C ASP A 820 -9.17 -26.39 6.46
N GLU A 821 -9.62 -27.56 6.90
CA GLU A 821 -10.95 -27.77 7.47
C GLU A 821 -11.22 -26.92 8.72
N ALA A 822 -10.19 -26.46 9.43
CA ALA A 822 -10.34 -25.57 10.59
C ALA A 822 -10.97 -24.22 10.20
N TYR A 823 -10.76 -23.78 8.96
CA TYR A 823 -11.14 -22.44 8.48
C TYR A 823 -12.32 -22.43 7.52
N LYS A 824 -12.89 -23.59 7.18
CA LYS A 824 -13.97 -23.71 6.18
C LYS A 824 -15.24 -22.89 6.48
N GLU A 825 -15.49 -22.58 7.76
CA GLU A 825 -16.67 -21.80 8.17
C GLU A 825 -16.44 -20.28 8.08
N ILE A 826 -15.20 -19.82 7.88
CA ILE A 826 -14.87 -18.39 7.80
C ILE A 826 -15.68 -17.67 6.72
N PRO A 827 -15.75 -18.14 5.46
CA PRO A 827 -16.49 -17.44 4.41
C PRO A 827 -18.00 -17.32 4.71
N GLU A 828 -18.56 -18.27 5.46
CA GLU A 828 -19.97 -18.26 5.86
C GLU A 828 -20.28 -17.23 6.94
N LYS A 829 -19.26 -16.82 7.72
CA LYS A 829 -19.41 -15.99 8.93
C LYS A 829 -18.70 -14.63 8.83
N LEU A 830 -17.95 -14.37 7.77
CA LEU A 830 -17.21 -13.14 7.53
C LEU A 830 -17.27 -12.72 6.06
N ASN A 831 -17.09 -11.43 5.80
CA ASN A 831 -16.81 -10.92 4.47
C ASN A 831 -15.31 -10.60 4.38
N LEU A 832 -14.56 -11.35 3.58
CA LEU A 832 -13.10 -11.26 3.52
C LEU A 832 -12.62 -10.93 2.11
N VAL A 833 -11.75 -9.92 2.03
CA VAL A 833 -11.01 -9.60 0.81
C VAL A 833 -9.53 -9.38 1.11
N ILE A 834 -8.69 -9.92 0.23
CA ILE A 834 -7.23 -9.90 0.35
C ILE A 834 -6.66 -9.16 -0.86
N VAL A 835 -5.75 -8.21 -0.64
CA VAL A 835 -5.00 -7.48 -1.68
C VAL A 835 -3.55 -7.95 -1.63
N PRO A 836 -3.11 -8.89 -2.51
CA PRO A 836 -1.77 -9.46 -2.39
C PRO A 836 -0.63 -8.48 -2.69
N MET A 837 -0.88 -7.43 -3.48
CA MET A 837 0.13 -6.44 -3.86
C MET A 837 -0.53 -5.10 -4.23
N GLU A 838 -0.49 -4.13 -3.32
CA GLU A 838 -1.02 -2.79 -3.57
C GLU A 838 -0.06 -1.94 -4.43
N ASN A 839 1.24 -1.87 -4.06
CA ASN A 839 2.23 -1.05 -4.77
C ASN A 839 2.96 -1.81 -5.88
N VAL A 840 2.24 -2.07 -6.98
CA VAL A 840 2.76 -2.79 -8.15
C VAL A 840 3.88 -2.05 -8.90
N ASP A 841 3.94 -0.72 -8.78
CA ASP A 841 4.96 0.10 -9.44
C ASP A 841 6.28 0.11 -8.68
N GLY A 842 6.23 0.35 -7.37
CA GLY A 842 7.36 0.13 -6.48
C GLY A 842 7.87 -1.30 -6.59
N ALA A 843 6.98 -2.30 -6.67
CA ALA A 843 7.38 -3.71 -6.74
C ALA A 843 8.16 -4.02 -8.02
N ALA A 844 7.83 -3.36 -9.13
CA ALA A 844 8.57 -3.49 -10.38
C ALA A 844 9.97 -2.85 -10.30
N ILE A 845 10.12 -1.73 -9.58
CA ILE A 845 11.41 -1.08 -9.32
C ILE A 845 12.26 -1.96 -8.39
N HIS A 846 11.68 -2.37 -7.25
CA HIS A 846 12.29 -3.26 -6.27
C HIS A 846 12.82 -4.54 -6.91
N TYR A 847 11.97 -5.24 -7.67
CA TYR A 847 12.33 -6.50 -8.32
C TYR A 847 13.48 -6.36 -9.33
N LYS A 848 13.71 -5.15 -9.87
CA LYS A 848 14.85 -4.87 -10.73
C LYS A 848 16.13 -4.66 -9.93
N LEU A 849 16.06 -3.90 -8.84
CA LEU A 849 17.23 -3.55 -8.01
C LEU A 849 17.75 -4.74 -7.21
N GLN A 850 16.85 -5.55 -6.65
CA GLN A 850 17.23 -6.72 -5.85
C GLN A 850 18.04 -7.76 -6.65
N LYS A 851 17.94 -7.78 -7.98
CA LYS A 851 18.75 -8.67 -8.82
C LYS A 851 20.25 -8.39 -8.73
N ASP A 852 20.61 -7.13 -8.51
CA ASP A 852 22.00 -6.74 -8.27
C ASP A 852 22.33 -6.92 -6.78
N ASN A 853 21.45 -6.49 -5.89
CA ASN A 853 21.67 -6.51 -4.44
C ASN A 853 20.48 -7.17 -3.70
N PRO A 854 20.44 -8.51 -3.56
CA PRO A 854 19.25 -9.25 -3.12
C PRO A 854 18.95 -9.20 -1.63
N ASN A 855 19.82 -8.58 -0.82
CA ASN A 855 19.67 -8.50 0.63
C ASN A 855 19.67 -7.06 1.17
N TRP A 856 19.68 -6.06 0.28
CA TRP A 856 19.63 -4.65 0.66
C TRP A 856 18.20 -4.20 0.99
N LYS A 857 18.06 -3.12 1.77
CA LYS A 857 16.74 -2.58 2.16
C LYS A 857 15.94 -2.04 0.98
N LEU A 858 16.62 -1.33 0.06
CA LEU A 858 16.06 -0.80 -1.19
C LEU A 858 14.86 0.14 -0.98
N HIS A 859 14.92 1.07 0.00
CA HIS A 859 13.82 1.99 0.30
C HIS A 859 13.46 2.93 -0.86
N VAL A 860 14.33 3.09 -1.86
CA VAL A 860 13.99 3.76 -3.12
C VAL A 860 12.73 3.20 -3.78
N ALA A 861 12.42 1.92 -3.55
CA ALA A 861 11.26 1.23 -4.08
C ALA A 861 10.13 1.08 -3.04
N ARG A 862 10.27 1.67 -1.85
CA ARG A 862 9.24 1.69 -0.80
C ARG A 862 7.95 2.30 -1.34
N PHE A 863 8.07 3.47 -1.98
CA PHE A 863 6.94 4.24 -2.50
C PHE A 863 6.60 3.91 -3.96
N ASN A 864 5.65 4.64 -4.57
CA ASN A 864 5.23 4.36 -5.95
C ASN A 864 6.26 4.81 -7.01
N ALA A 865 5.88 4.74 -8.29
CA ALA A 865 6.74 5.02 -9.44
C ALA A 865 7.49 6.36 -9.44
N ILE A 866 7.01 7.36 -8.68
CA ILE A 866 7.60 8.71 -8.60
C ILE A 866 7.97 9.11 -7.18
N GLY A 867 8.06 8.15 -6.26
CA GLY A 867 8.51 8.36 -4.89
C GLY A 867 7.43 8.91 -3.94
N LYS A 868 6.15 8.86 -4.31
CA LYS A 868 5.05 9.32 -3.45
C LYS A 868 4.62 8.24 -2.47
N GLU A 869 4.59 8.59 -1.20
CA GLU A 869 3.80 7.90 -0.18
C GLU A 869 2.30 8.11 -0.49
N PHE A 870 1.72 7.17 -1.24
CA PHE A 870 0.34 7.30 -1.75
C PHE A 870 -0.70 6.87 -0.73
N TYR A 871 -0.29 6.40 0.46
CA TYR A 871 -1.21 6.21 1.58
C TYR A 871 -1.98 7.50 1.93
N TYR A 872 -1.35 8.67 1.77
CA TYR A 872 -2.00 9.98 1.93
C TYR A 872 -2.98 10.35 0.81
N GLU A 873 -3.09 9.53 -0.24
CA GLU A 873 -3.99 9.72 -1.38
C GLU A 873 -5.25 8.85 -1.28
N HIS A 874 -5.31 7.92 -0.31
CA HIS A 874 -6.54 7.17 -0.03
C HIS A 874 -7.70 8.13 0.27
N PHE A 875 -8.90 7.77 -0.18
CA PHE A 875 -10.13 8.55 -0.06
C PHE A 875 -10.14 9.92 -0.76
N LYS A 876 -9.10 10.30 -1.51
CA LYS A 876 -9.14 11.49 -2.38
C LYS A 876 -9.91 11.18 -3.69
N PRO A 877 -10.89 12.01 -4.09
CA PRO A 877 -11.73 11.73 -5.27
C PRO A 877 -10.99 11.89 -6.61
N VAL A 878 -9.89 12.64 -6.62
CA VAL A 878 -9.05 12.87 -7.80
C VAL A 878 -7.60 12.78 -7.35
N THR A 879 -6.84 11.87 -7.96
CA THR A 879 -5.39 11.76 -7.75
C THR A 879 -4.73 11.15 -8.98
N ILE A 880 -3.48 11.54 -9.25
CA ILE A 880 -2.65 10.88 -10.25
C ILE A 880 -2.06 9.56 -9.72
N HIS A 881 -2.07 9.37 -8.40
CA HIS A 881 -1.60 8.18 -7.70
C HIS A 881 -2.74 7.17 -7.58
N THR A 882 -3.18 6.69 -8.74
CA THR A 882 -4.41 5.91 -8.91
C THR A 882 -4.37 4.56 -8.19
N GLU A 883 -3.21 4.10 -7.73
CA GLU A 883 -3.07 2.96 -6.81
C GLU A 883 -3.97 3.12 -5.57
N ALA A 884 -4.04 4.32 -5.00
CA ALA A 884 -4.80 4.64 -3.81
C ALA A 884 -6.33 4.45 -3.96
N ILE A 885 -6.82 4.48 -5.21
CA ILE A 885 -8.24 4.29 -5.50
C ILE A 885 -8.66 2.85 -5.19
N GLY A 886 -7.75 1.87 -5.30
CA GLY A 886 -8.05 0.46 -5.10
C GLY A 886 -8.60 0.18 -3.70
N LEU A 887 -7.87 0.59 -2.65
CA LEU A 887 -8.32 0.42 -1.26
C LEU A 887 -9.60 1.23 -0.99
N THR A 888 -9.72 2.43 -1.55
CA THR A 888 -10.93 3.27 -1.40
C THR A 888 -12.17 2.54 -1.92
N ARG A 889 -12.10 1.91 -3.10
CA ARG A 889 -13.21 1.14 -3.67
C ARG A 889 -13.53 -0.11 -2.85
N LEU A 890 -12.51 -0.81 -2.34
CA LEU A 890 -12.70 -1.96 -1.45
C LEU A 890 -13.36 -1.56 -0.13
N PHE A 891 -12.91 -0.48 0.51
CA PHE A 891 -13.52 0.05 1.72
C PHE A 891 -15.02 0.28 1.51
N ARG A 892 -15.39 0.95 0.41
CA ARG A 892 -16.80 1.20 0.06
C ARG A 892 -17.58 -0.08 -0.17
N LYS A 893 -16.99 -1.08 -0.82
CA LYS A 893 -17.68 -2.35 -1.08
C LYS A 893 -17.88 -3.17 0.21
N PHE A 894 -16.90 -3.23 1.11
CA PHE A 894 -16.94 -4.18 2.23
C PHE A 894 -17.29 -3.58 3.59
N LEU A 895 -17.11 -2.26 3.77
CA LEU A 895 -17.29 -1.56 5.06
C LEU A 895 -16.61 -2.32 6.21
N PRO A 896 -15.28 -2.46 6.17
CA PRO A 896 -14.54 -3.35 7.06
C PRO A 896 -14.63 -2.93 8.52
N ASP A 897 -14.87 -3.89 9.39
CA ASP A 897 -14.68 -3.77 10.84
C ASP A 897 -13.19 -3.71 11.17
N ILE A 898 -12.38 -4.51 10.46
CA ILE A 898 -10.93 -4.59 10.61
C ILE A 898 -10.25 -4.37 9.25
N ILE A 899 -9.23 -3.52 9.24
CA ILE A 899 -8.26 -3.46 8.15
C ILE A 899 -6.90 -3.85 8.73
N VAL A 900 -6.34 -4.93 8.19
CA VAL A 900 -4.98 -5.35 8.43
C VAL A 900 -4.13 -4.88 7.25
N ASP A 901 -3.06 -4.16 7.54
CA ASP A 901 -2.06 -3.76 6.55
C ASP A 901 -0.75 -4.48 6.86
N ASN A 902 -0.44 -5.50 6.06
CA ASN A 902 0.76 -6.31 6.22
C ASN A 902 1.97 -5.58 5.63
N HIS A 903 2.79 -5.01 6.53
CA HIS A 903 4.03 -4.26 6.27
C HIS A 903 5.27 -5.03 6.71
N GLY A 904 6.41 -4.41 6.50
CA GLY A 904 7.71 -4.90 6.89
C GLY A 904 8.69 -3.81 7.28
N VAL A 905 9.80 -4.24 7.85
CA VAL A 905 10.89 -3.39 8.32
C VAL A 905 12.24 -3.99 7.98
N PRO A 906 13.32 -3.19 8.07
CA PRO A 906 14.66 -3.69 7.81
C PRO A 906 14.95 -5.01 8.52
N SER A 907 15.54 -5.96 7.79
CA SER A 907 16.00 -7.26 8.32
C SER A 907 17.35 -7.17 9.05
N HIS A 908 18.03 -6.04 8.90
CA HIS A 908 19.34 -5.73 9.46
C HIS A 908 19.41 -4.22 9.73
N GLU A 909 20.56 -3.72 10.20
CA GLU A 909 20.68 -2.31 10.55
C GLU A 909 20.38 -1.37 9.36
N TRP A 910 19.61 -0.33 9.65
CA TRP A 910 19.32 0.76 8.74
C TRP A 910 20.23 1.94 9.07
N GLU A 911 21.39 1.95 8.41
CA GLU A 911 22.37 3.02 8.55
C GLU A 911 22.40 3.96 7.34
N GLN A 912 22.82 5.19 7.62
CA GLN A 912 22.92 6.32 6.70
C GLN A 912 24.08 7.23 7.17
N GLN A 913 25.30 6.90 6.76
CA GLN A 913 26.52 7.55 7.27
C GLN A 913 26.53 9.06 7.08
N PHE A 914 25.95 9.54 5.98
CA PHE A 914 25.89 10.95 5.65
C PHE A 914 24.65 11.65 6.21
N SER A 915 23.83 10.94 6.99
CA SER A 915 22.62 11.46 7.62
C SER A 915 22.64 11.41 9.16
N GLY A 916 23.82 11.25 9.76
CA GLY A 916 23.97 11.12 11.23
C GLY A 916 23.95 9.67 11.71
N TYR A 917 24.45 8.76 10.87
CA TYR A 917 24.46 7.29 11.03
C TYR A 917 23.07 6.64 10.99
N THR A 918 22.02 7.29 11.46
CA THR A 918 20.62 6.85 11.34
C THR A 918 19.80 7.87 10.56
N SER A 919 18.76 7.42 9.83
CA SER A 919 17.85 8.33 9.14
C SER A 919 17.24 9.37 10.07
N PRO A 920 17.31 10.69 9.78
CA PRO A 920 16.65 11.71 10.60
C PRO A 920 15.14 11.49 10.76
N SER A 921 14.50 10.92 9.74
CA SER A 921 13.06 10.66 9.72
C SER A 921 12.67 9.32 10.37
N TYR A 922 13.61 8.38 10.52
CA TYR A 922 13.36 7.00 10.96
C TYR A 922 14.36 6.51 12.02
N LYS A 923 14.87 7.41 12.87
CA LYS A 923 15.90 7.09 13.87
C LYS A 923 15.55 5.87 14.72
N GLY A 924 14.29 5.78 15.15
CA GLY A 924 13.79 4.66 15.96
C GLY A 924 13.83 3.30 15.25
N PHE A 925 13.96 3.25 13.92
CA PHE A 925 13.96 2.02 13.09
C PHE A 925 15.38 1.52 12.77
N TRP A 926 16.42 2.10 13.37
CA TRP A 926 17.82 1.74 13.09
C TRP A 926 18.10 0.23 13.19
N LEU A 927 17.55 -0.47 14.18
CA LEU A 927 17.84 -1.89 14.42
C LEU A 927 16.54 -2.71 14.53
N PRO A 928 16.48 -3.92 13.94
CA PRO A 928 15.32 -4.80 14.10
C PRO A 928 15.13 -5.20 15.57
N ARG A 929 13.88 -5.09 16.06
CA ARG A 929 13.54 -5.30 17.48
C ARG A 929 12.77 -6.58 17.78
N SER A 930 12.19 -7.18 16.76
CA SER A 930 11.41 -8.42 16.78
C SER A 930 11.35 -8.96 15.35
N LEU A 931 11.02 -10.24 15.17
CA LEU A 931 10.66 -10.74 13.84
C LEU A 931 9.32 -10.12 13.40
N LEU A 932 8.35 -10.02 14.32
CA LEU A 932 7.05 -9.38 14.12
C LEU A 932 6.73 -8.45 15.30
N TYR A 933 6.23 -7.26 15.00
CA TYR A 933 5.55 -6.37 15.95
C TYR A 933 4.41 -5.63 15.26
N GLY A 934 3.57 -4.91 16.00
CA GLY A 934 2.37 -4.28 15.44
C GLY A 934 2.12 -2.83 15.87
N TYR A 935 1.33 -2.12 15.06
CA TYR A 935 0.76 -0.80 15.38
C TYR A 935 -0.76 -0.87 15.40
N PHE A 936 -1.36 -0.39 16.50
CA PHE A 936 -2.79 -0.10 16.60
C PHE A 936 -3.03 1.40 16.46
N TRP A 937 -3.76 1.78 15.41
CA TRP A 937 -4.13 3.16 15.14
C TRP A 937 -5.52 3.43 15.74
N THR A 938 -5.56 4.11 16.87
CA THR A 938 -6.76 4.16 17.73
C THR A 938 -7.36 5.56 17.82
N VAL A 939 -8.69 5.63 17.82
CA VAL A 939 -9.45 6.85 18.13
C VAL A 939 -9.65 6.97 19.66
N THR A 940 -9.55 8.18 20.20
CA THR A 940 -9.57 8.43 21.66
C THR A 940 -10.87 9.02 22.18
N ASP A 941 -11.77 9.47 21.31
CA ASP A 941 -13.04 10.05 21.70
C ASP A 941 -13.94 9.04 22.44
N GLU A 942 -14.52 9.46 23.56
CA GLU A 942 -15.32 8.62 24.47
C GLU A 942 -16.52 7.94 23.77
N THR A 943 -17.07 8.57 22.73
CA THR A 943 -18.18 8.03 21.92
C THR A 943 -17.81 6.75 21.18
N TYR A 944 -16.51 6.50 20.96
CA TYR A 944 -15.99 5.33 20.25
C TYR A 944 -15.22 4.35 21.16
N LYS A 945 -15.31 4.50 22.49
CA LYS A 945 -14.50 3.74 23.46
C LYS A 945 -14.58 2.23 23.32
N SER A 946 -15.72 1.69 22.87
CA SER A 946 -15.88 0.25 22.68
C SER A 946 -14.99 -0.30 21.57
N ASN A 947 -14.53 0.53 20.63
CA ASN A 947 -13.58 0.10 19.60
C ASN A 947 -12.26 -0.36 20.24
N TYR A 948 -11.83 0.29 21.32
CA TYR A 948 -10.58 -0.04 22.01
C TYR A 948 -10.57 -1.47 22.59
N ALA A 949 -11.72 -1.98 23.06
CA ALA A 949 -11.85 -3.34 23.57
C ALA A 949 -11.55 -4.38 22.48
N VAL A 950 -12.01 -4.15 21.25
CA VAL A 950 -11.74 -5.02 20.10
C VAL A 950 -10.26 -4.99 19.73
N ASN A 951 -9.65 -3.80 19.69
CA ASN A 951 -8.20 -3.65 19.46
C ASN A 951 -7.40 -4.45 20.51
N LYS A 952 -7.78 -4.37 21.79
CA LYS A 952 -7.12 -5.11 22.87
C LYS A 952 -7.27 -6.61 22.77
N LYS A 953 -8.45 -7.08 22.37
CA LYS A 953 -8.66 -8.52 22.14
C LYS A 953 -7.81 -9.03 20.97
N MET A 954 -7.67 -8.23 19.91
CA MET A 954 -6.82 -8.55 18.77
C MET A 954 -5.34 -8.64 19.15
N GLU A 955 -4.81 -7.68 19.93
CA GLU A 955 -3.46 -7.77 20.52
C GLU A 955 -3.25 -9.10 21.26
N ASP A 956 -4.24 -9.50 22.07
CA ASP A 956 -4.16 -10.69 22.91
C ASP A 956 -4.10 -12.00 22.12
N VAL A 957 -4.99 -12.17 21.13
CA VAL A 957 -5.04 -13.39 20.32
C VAL A 957 -3.84 -13.52 19.39
N ILE A 958 -3.34 -12.39 18.85
CA ILE A 958 -2.14 -12.39 18.01
C ILE A 958 -0.93 -12.81 18.84
N ALA A 959 -0.73 -12.19 20.01
CA ALA A 959 0.40 -12.52 20.88
C ALA A 959 0.37 -14.01 21.32
N ASP A 960 -0.80 -14.54 21.66
CA ASP A 960 -0.97 -15.95 22.02
C ASP A 960 -0.68 -16.90 20.85
N SER A 961 -1.05 -16.53 19.62
CA SER A 961 -0.81 -17.36 18.44
C SER A 961 0.66 -17.34 18.01
N ILE A 962 1.32 -16.18 18.06
CA ILE A 962 2.75 -16.04 17.77
C ILE A 962 3.61 -16.80 18.78
N ALA A 963 3.25 -16.75 20.07
CA ALA A 963 3.98 -17.48 21.13
C ALA A 963 3.92 -19.01 21.00
N LYS A 964 2.99 -19.57 20.21
CA LYS A 964 2.90 -21.02 19.95
C LYS A 964 3.91 -21.50 18.91
N ASP A 965 4.44 -20.63 18.05
CA ASP A 965 5.47 -20.98 17.08
C ASP A 965 6.85 -20.84 17.73
N GLU A 966 7.51 -21.98 17.99
CA GLU A 966 8.80 -22.03 18.68
C GLU A 966 9.92 -21.32 17.91
N GLU A 967 9.88 -21.35 16.58
CA GLU A 967 10.90 -20.73 15.74
C GLU A 967 10.75 -19.21 15.71
N ILE A 968 9.54 -18.70 15.51
CA ILE A 968 9.24 -17.27 15.57
C ILE A 968 9.55 -16.71 16.96
N THR A 969 9.15 -17.42 18.02
CA THR A 969 9.44 -17.03 19.41
C THR A 969 10.94 -16.94 19.66
N ARG A 970 11.73 -17.89 19.13
CA ARG A 970 13.20 -17.86 19.22
C ARG A 970 13.78 -16.63 18.52
N TRP A 971 13.28 -16.28 17.33
CA TRP A 971 13.71 -15.10 16.59
C TRP A 971 13.35 -13.78 17.28
N ASN A 972 12.12 -13.64 17.80
CA ASN A 972 11.71 -12.47 18.59
C ASN A 972 12.64 -12.26 19.78
N LYS A 973 12.97 -13.34 20.51
CA LYS A 973 13.90 -13.28 21.66
C LYS A 973 15.34 -12.96 21.25
N GLU A 974 15.78 -13.44 20.10
CA GLU A 974 17.11 -13.08 19.58
C GLU A 974 17.19 -11.59 19.23
N TRP A 975 16.21 -11.07 18.48
CA TRP A 975 16.16 -9.65 18.11
C TRP A 975 16.02 -8.74 19.33
N ALA A 976 15.13 -9.07 20.27
CA ALA A 976 14.96 -8.34 21.52
C ALA A 976 16.28 -8.20 22.29
N ARG A 977 17.07 -9.28 22.40
CA ARG A 977 18.38 -9.23 23.10
C ARG A 977 19.40 -8.33 22.43
N GLN A 978 19.39 -8.22 21.10
CA GLN A 978 20.29 -7.31 20.38
C GLN A 978 19.81 -5.87 20.49
N PHE A 979 18.50 -5.65 20.32
CA PHE A 979 17.86 -4.35 20.48
C PHE A 979 18.09 -3.76 21.87
N GLU A 980 17.96 -4.58 22.92
CA GLU A 980 18.28 -4.16 24.29
C GLU A 980 19.75 -3.79 24.48
N LYS A 981 20.66 -4.55 23.88
CA LYS A 981 22.10 -4.38 24.07
C LYS A 981 22.66 -3.14 23.39
N PHE A 982 22.13 -2.79 22.21
CA PHE A 982 22.68 -1.74 21.36
C PHE A 982 21.78 -0.50 21.24
N ALA A 983 20.49 -0.60 21.57
CA ALA A 983 19.51 0.47 21.37
C ALA A 983 18.70 0.77 22.65
N HIS A 984 17.63 0.01 22.95
CA HIS A 984 16.66 0.32 24.03
C HIS A 984 17.32 0.55 25.40
N GLY A 985 18.28 -0.31 25.79
CA GLY A 985 18.97 -0.21 27.08
C GLY A 985 19.78 1.07 27.28
N TRP A 986 19.99 1.85 26.22
CA TRP A 986 20.74 3.11 26.23
C TRP A 986 19.86 4.34 26.00
N MET A 987 18.89 4.25 25.09
CA MET A 987 18.00 5.35 24.70
C MET A 987 16.55 4.84 24.60
N PRO A 988 15.87 4.61 25.74
CA PRO A 988 14.61 3.88 25.79
C PRO A 988 13.41 4.63 25.18
N ARG A 989 13.44 5.97 25.09
CA ARG A 989 12.37 6.72 24.43
C ARG A 989 12.52 6.70 22.91
N LEU A 990 13.76 6.78 22.41
CA LEU A 990 14.04 6.75 20.98
C LEU A 990 13.86 5.35 20.41
N PHE A 991 14.18 4.34 21.20
CA PHE A 991 14.07 2.93 20.83
C PHE A 991 13.08 2.22 21.76
N PRO A 992 11.78 2.57 21.73
CA PRO A 992 10.82 1.98 22.65
C PRO A 992 10.66 0.47 22.41
N ALA A 993 10.51 -0.29 23.49
CA ALA A 993 10.35 -1.74 23.48
C ALA A 993 9.38 -2.18 24.59
N ASN A 994 8.08 -1.93 24.38
CA ASN A 994 7.04 -2.34 25.32
C ASN A 994 6.56 -3.76 25.00
N TYR A 995 7.06 -4.75 25.76
CA TYR A 995 6.70 -6.15 25.56
C TYR A 995 5.39 -6.52 26.27
N TYR A 996 4.41 -6.97 25.49
CA TYR A 996 3.21 -7.66 25.95
C TYR A 996 3.27 -9.12 25.49
N LYS A 997 3.32 -10.08 26.43
CA LYS A 997 3.47 -11.52 26.15
C LYS A 997 4.63 -11.82 25.17
N ASP A 998 5.81 -11.25 25.41
CA ASP A 998 7.01 -11.37 24.55
C ASP A 998 6.86 -10.79 23.12
N MET A 999 5.77 -10.06 22.81
CA MET A 999 5.56 -9.35 21.54
C MET A 999 5.47 -7.84 21.76
N ILE A 1000 5.89 -7.04 20.78
CA ILE A 1000 5.81 -5.57 20.85
C ILE A 1000 4.56 -5.11 20.10
N ASN A 1001 3.76 -4.24 20.72
CA ASN A 1001 2.67 -3.52 20.07
C ASN A 1001 2.69 -2.04 20.45
N TYR A 1002 2.65 -1.18 19.45
CA TYR A 1002 2.53 0.26 19.64
C TYR A 1002 1.08 0.69 19.56
N TRP A 1003 0.69 1.52 20.51
CA TRP A 1003 -0.65 2.07 20.63
C TRP A 1003 -0.57 3.54 20.25
N ILE A 1004 -0.99 3.89 19.03
CA ILE A 1004 -0.90 5.25 18.51
C ILE A 1004 -2.29 5.91 18.60
N PRO A 1005 -2.49 6.83 19.56
CA PRO A 1005 -3.78 7.49 19.78
C PRO A 1005 -3.95 8.73 18.89
N PHE A 1006 -5.16 8.91 18.36
CA PHE A 1006 -5.60 10.12 17.69
C PHE A 1006 -6.97 10.57 18.21
N ALA A 1007 -7.21 11.88 18.19
CA ALA A 1007 -8.59 12.38 18.22
C ALA A 1007 -9.24 12.09 16.85
N PHE A 1008 -10.56 11.98 16.82
CA PHE A 1008 -11.30 11.87 15.56
C PHE A 1008 -10.92 12.99 14.59
N ASP A 1009 -10.65 12.62 13.36
CA ASP A 1009 -10.30 13.55 12.28
C ASP A 1009 -10.90 13.04 10.95
N PRO A 1010 -11.86 13.78 10.35
CA PRO A 1010 -12.53 13.36 9.11
C PRO A 1010 -11.61 13.38 7.88
N GLU A 1011 -10.42 13.97 7.97
CA GLU A 1011 -9.40 13.96 6.92
C GLU A 1011 -8.24 13.00 7.23
N HIS A 1012 -8.35 12.23 8.31
CA HIS A 1012 -7.32 11.27 8.69
C HIS A 1012 -7.16 10.17 7.62
N ARG A 1013 -5.96 9.62 7.51
CA ARG A 1013 -5.63 8.54 6.57
C ARG A 1013 -6.11 7.16 7.04
N TYR A 1014 -5.91 6.82 8.32
CA TYR A 1014 -6.39 5.55 8.90
C TYR A 1014 -7.92 5.53 9.02
N PRO A 1015 -8.61 4.53 8.43
CA PRO A 1015 -10.07 4.44 8.50
C PRO A 1015 -10.63 4.27 9.91
N SER A 1016 -9.87 3.69 10.85
CA SER A 1016 -10.28 3.61 12.27
C SER A 1016 -10.38 4.96 12.98
N VAL A 1017 -9.74 6.00 12.42
CA VAL A 1017 -9.79 7.38 12.92
C VAL A 1017 -10.71 8.23 12.05
N ARG A 1018 -10.72 8.00 10.72
CA ARG A 1018 -11.57 8.74 9.76
C ARG A 1018 -13.04 8.32 9.80
N PHE A 1019 -13.30 7.03 9.97
CA PHE A 1019 -14.62 6.40 9.96
C PHE A 1019 -14.78 5.43 11.14
N PRO A 1020 -14.60 5.87 12.40
CA PRO A 1020 -14.60 5.00 13.58
C PRO A 1020 -15.94 4.26 13.81
N TRP A 1021 -17.04 4.74 13.24
CA TRP A 1021 -18.34 4.07 13.26
C TRP A 1021 -18.49 2.95 12.21
N ILE A 1022 -17.52 2.84 11.29
CA ILE A 1022 -17.40 1.74 10.32
C ILE A 1022 -16.23 0.84 10.72
N THR A 1023 -15.01 1.38 10.74
CA THR A 1023 -13.79 0.61 11.00
C THR A 1023 -13.39 0.71 12.45
N THR A 1024 -13.38 -0.44 13.12
CA THR A 1024 -13.06 -0.58 14.54
C THR A 1024 -11.55 -0.67 14.78
N VAL A 1025 -10.86 -1.41 13.91
CA VAL A 1025 -9.42 -1.66 14.00
C VAL A 1025 -8.75 -1.32 12.67
N ALA A 1026 -7.72 -0.49 12.72
CA ALA A 1026 -6.70 -0.43 11.69
C ALA A 1026 -5.39 -0.89 12.33
N TYR A 1027 -4.87 -2.02 11.86
CA TYR A 1027 -3.68 -2.67 12.39
C TYR A 1027 -2.61 -2.76 11.31
N THR A 1028 -1.40 -2.31 11.62
CA THR A 1028 -0.23 -2.49 10.74
C THR A 1028 0.71 -3.49 11.38
N SER A 1029 0.95 -4.61 10.71
CA SER A 1029 1.96 -5.58 11.16
C SER A 1029 3.31 -5.23 10.56
N GLU A 1030 4.39 -5.32 11.31
CA GLU A 1030 5.75 -5.06 10.85
C GLU A 1030 6.61 -6.31 11.01
N VAL A 1031 6.95 -6.95 9.90
CA VAL A 1031 7.85 -8.12 9.88
C VAL A 1031 9.23 -7.73 9.37
N ALA A 1032 10.31 -8.22 9.99
CA ALA A 1032 11.69 -7.88 9.62
C ALA A 1032 12.12 -8.50 8.26
N ASP A 1033 11.47 -8.10 7.16
CA ASP A 1033 11.43 -8.81 5.89
C ASP A 1033 11.94 -8.00 4.69
N GLU A 1034 12.44 -6.76 4.88
CA GLU A 1034 12.80 -5.93 3.73
C GLU A 1034 13.84 -6.63 2.84
N THR A 1035 13.39 -6.96 1.61
CA THR A 1035 14.08 -7.80 0.63
C THR A 1035 14.52 -9.18 1.18
N ALA A 1036 13.71 -9.82 2.03
CA ALA A 1036 13.94 -11.19 2.50
C ALA A 1036 13.95 -12.19 1.34
N GLN A 1037 14.74 -13.26 1.50
CA GLN A 1037 14.94 -14.30 0.48
C GLN A 1037 14.79 -15.70 1.08
N GLY A 1038 14.38 -16.67 0.27
CA GLY A 1038 14.44 -18.10 0.59
C GLY A 1038 13.72 -18.47 1.90
N GLU A 1039 14.37 -19.26 2.75
CA GLU A 1039 13.80 -19.72 4.02
C GLU A 1039 13.48 -18.59 5.00
N TYR A 1040 14.25 -17.48 4.96
CA TYR A 1040 13.96 -16.33 5.81
C TYR A 1040 12.70 -15.60 5.33
N LEU A 1041 12.51 -15.46 4.01
CA LEU A 1041 11.26 -14.95 3.42
C LEU A 1041 10.06 -15.81 3.84
N TYR A 1042 10.20 -17.13 3.79
CA TYR A 1042 9.14 -18.05 4.20
C TYR A 1042 8.78 -17.90 5.69
N LEU A 1043 9.79 -17.77 6.56
CA LEU A 1043 9.60 -17.51 7.98
C LEU A 1043 8.84 -16.19 8.21
N CYS A 1044 9.21 -15.12 7.52
CA CYS A 1044 8.51 -13.83 7.59
C CYS A 1044 7.05 -13.94 7.10
N ALA A 1045 6.82 -14.61 5.97
CA ALA A 1045 5.49 -14.84 5.43
C ALA A 1045 4.61 -15.69 6.38
N ARG A 1046 5.21 -16.67 7.05
CA ARG A 1046 4.54 -17.48 8.08
C ARG A 1046 4.14 -16.64 9.30
N ALA A 1047 4.96 -15.66 9.71
CA ALA A 1047 4.62 -14.75 10.80
C ALA A 1047 3.39 -13.89 10.45
N HIS A 1048 3.31 -13.34 9.22
CA HIS A 1048 2.10 -12.69 8.72
C HIS A 1048 0.88 -13.63 8.75
N LEU A 1049 1.02 -14.82 8.17
CA LEU A 1049 -0.06 -15.80 8.10
C LEU A 1049 -0.65 -16.13 9.49
N ILE A 1050 0.20 -16.30 10.51
CA ILE A 1050 -0.25 -16.67 11.86
C ILE A 1050 -1.10 -15.57 12.50
N HIS A 1051 -0.71 -14.31 12.38
CA HIS A 1051 -1.50 -13.22 12.98
C HIS A 1051 -2.78 -12.93 12.18
N ASP A 1052 -2.74 -13.05 10.85
CA ASP A 1052 -3.93 -12.95 10.00
C ASP A 1052 -4.96 -14.02 10.38
N LEU A 1053 -4.54 -15.29 10.50
CA LEU A 1053 -5.42 -16.39 10.93
C LEU A 1053 -5.98 -16.17 12.34
N ALA A 1054 -5.15 -15.71 13.29
CA ALA A 1054 -5.61 -15.42 14.65
C ALA A 1054 -6.68 -14.31 14.69
N THR A 1055 -6.54 -13.31 13.83
CA THR A 1055 -7.49 -12.21 13.68
C THR A 1055 -8.82 -12.71 13.09
N LEU A 1056 -8.76 -13.53 12.04
CA LEU A 1056 -9.95 -14.12 11.43
C LEU A 1056 -10.70 -15.06 12.38
N GLU A 1057 -9.99 -15.86 13.18
CA GLU A 1057 -10.60 -16.72 14.21
C GLU A 1057 -11.31 -15.90 15.28
N MET A 1058 -10.68 -14.82 15.77
CA MET A 1058 -11.28 -13.89 16.72
C MET A 1058 -12.56 -13.28 16.14
N LEU A 1059 -12.50 -12.79 14.91
CA LEU A 1059 -13.62 -12.11 14.28
C LEU A 1059 -14.78 -13.08 13.97
N THR A 1060 -14.47 -14.31 13.59
CA THR A 1060 -15.46 -15.40 13.38
C THR A 1060 -16.18 -15.78 14.69
N GLY A 1061 -15.51 -15.65 15.83
CA GLY A 1061 -16.07 -15.87 17.16
C GLY A 1061 -16.85 -14.69 17.74
N SER A 1062 -16.86 -13.53 17.07
CA SER A 1062 -17.50 -12.31 17.54
C SER A 1062 -19.03 -12.34 17.42
N THR A 1063 -19.71 -11.44 18.12
CA THR A 1063 -21.17 -11.26 18.05
C THR A 1063 -21.53 -9.84 17.66
N CYS A 1064 -22.49 -9.70 16.72
CA CYS A 1064 -23.03 -8.42 16.29
C CYS A 1064 -24.15 -7.93 17.24
N VAL A 1065 -24.28 -6.61 17.35
CA VAL A 1065 -25.36 -5.93 18.08
C VAL A 1065 -26.36 -5.38 17.06
N TYR A 1066 -27.67 -5.42 17.38
CA TYR A 1066 -28.72 -5.03 16.44
C TYR A 1066 -29.76 -4.10 17.08
N ILE A 1067 -30.22 -3.13 16.29
CA ILE A 1067 -31.50 -2.45 16.50
C ILE A 1067 -32.53 -3.17 15.64
N GLU A 1068 -33.51 -3.78 16.30
CA GLU A 1068 -34.58 -4.51 15.62
C GLU A 1068 -35.94 -3.87 15.87
N LYS A 1069 -36.71 -3.73 14.79
CA LYS A 1069 -38.12 -3.37 14.85
C LYS A 1069 -38.92 -4.28 13.93
N TRP A 1070 -40.09 -4.67 14.40
CA TRP A 1070 -41.02 -5.46 13.60
C TRP A 1070 -42.45 -5.18 14.05
N ASN A 1071 -43.21 -4.51 13.19
CA ASN A 1071 -44.60 -4.17 13.44
C ASN A 1071 -45.41 -4.34 12.15
N ILE A 1072 -46.34 -5.30 12.14
CA ILE A 1072 -47.25 -5.52 11.02
C ILE A 1072 -48.66 -5.47 11.56
N SER A 1073 -49.45 -4.55 10.99
CA SER A 1073 -50.85 -4.32 11.29
C SER A 1073 -51.61 -3.97 10.01
N ASP A 1074 -52.93 -3.80 10.11
CA ASP A 1074 -53.75 -3.39 8.97
C ASP A 1074 -53.48 -1.93 8.51
N ASP A 1075 -52.88 -1.11 9.38
CA ASP A 1075 -52.65 0.32 9.13
C ASP A 1075 -51.16 0.68 8.90
N ASN A 1076 -50.21 -0.21 9.24
CA ASN A 1076 -48.78 0.03 9.09
C ASN A 1076 -47.96 -1.26 8.96
N ILE A 1077 -46.86 -1.16 8.23
CA ILE A 1077 -45.80 -2.17 8.12
C ILE A 1077 -44.46 -1.48 8.42
N GLU A 1078 -43.71 -1.98 9.39
CA GLU A 1078 -42.38 -1.51 9.74
C GLU A 1078 -41.47 -2.72 10.01
N ALA A 1079 -40.29 -2.73 9.40
CA ALA A 1079 -39.23 -3.68 9.70
C ALA A 1079 -37.88 -2.97 9.72
N ALA A 1080 -37.07 -3.25 10.74
CA ALA A 1080 -35.68 -2.79 10.83
C ALA A 1080 -34.82 -3.90 11.42
N HIS A 1081 -33.64 -4.07 10.85
CA HIS A 1081 -32.59 -4.94 11.36
C HIS A 1081 -31.26 -4.27 11.02
N ILE A 1082 -30.84 -3.36 11.90
CA ILE A 1082 -29.71 -2.46 11.70
C ILE A 1082 -28.59 -2.88 12.63
N ARG A 1083 -27.42 -3.20 12.07
CA ARG A 1083 -26.25 -3.60 12.85
C ARG A 1083 -25.61 -2.39 13.50
N GLN A 1084 -25.29 -2.51 14.79
CA GLN A 1084 -24.49 -1.56 15.54
C GLN A 1084 -23.03 -2.03 15.57
N ARG A 1085 -22.09 -1.07 15.50
CA ARG A 1085 -20.65 -1.30 15.59
C ARG A 1085 -20.09 -0.64 16.86
N PRO A 1086 -19.02 -1.19 17.46
CA PRO A 1086 -18.25 -2.36 17.02
C PRO A 1086 -18.91 -3.70 17.38
N VAL A 1087 -18.36 -4.81 16.88
CA VAL A 1087 -18.69 -6.17 17.33
C VAL A 1087 -18.24 -6.42 18.77
N ILE A 1088 -18.81 -7.44 19.42
CA ILE A 1088 -18.40 -7.92 20.76
C ILE A 1088 -17.51 -9.15 20.58
N VAL A 1089 -16.35 -9.17 21.24
CA VAL A 1089 -15.28 -10.19 21.10
C VAL A 1089 -14.80 -10.80 22.42
#